data_AF-A0A0Q5IEE7-F1
#
_entry.id   AF-A0A0Q5IEE7-F1
#
_cell.length_a   1.000
_cell.length_b   1.000
_cell.length_c   1.000
_cell.angle_alpha   90.00
_cell.angle_beta   90.00
_cell.angle_gamma   90.00
#
_symmetry.space_group_name_H-M   'P 1'
#
loop_
_entity.id
_entity.type
_entity.pdbx_description
1 polymer ?
#
loop_
_entity_poly.entity_id
_entity_poly.type
_entity_poly.pdbx_seq_one_letter_code
_entity_poly.pdbx_strand_id
1 'polypeptide(L)'
;MTLVGYAELPADTFTVGPASGAYNNGLRGEARFPSQPVQGFSGVQFGPQGSYWFLSDNGFGAKNNSADSLLRLNRLSLTPKTAPTGTGRAEVGNFISLRDPDRKVTWPIINEASPERLLTGADFDPEGFFFAPDGTVWVGDEFGPYLLHFSADGRLLDAPLPTPNLAGLPTLRGQAPVVVGHRGSSGTRPEHTLESYRVAIEGGADFIEPDLVVTKDGVLVARHEPVIAVVDAAGKVTEATVDVASRPEFASRLTTKNLDGVDVRGYFAEDFTLAELKTLRAVERLPALRGRAYDGQFEVPTLAEVIALVKDVETRTGRKVGIYPETKHPTYMTQVAGRNVSQLLVDTLKKEGFTDPARVFIQSFETANLRDLKANILPKAGLKVPLVQLVSSPDEAPYDWTAKGDTRKYGALTTDAALRDIATYADGVGAYKRWIVDDKAQTTDFVPRAHAAGLLVHAWTMRSEPTYLLPAYRNDPEAEMRQFLRAGVDGLFTDFPATGAKVAAEYTAPQVRSPQNPAFSTGAANAANIGSSGGFEGLTLGVDGATAYALLEKTVTGDLPGQLRLHAVNLNTRQWALAGRYLLEDSGNAIGDLTPVNADTLLVLERDNGSGAAARFKRVYSISLREKSADGTLKKTLVADLMNVQDPQGLAPSTVAGKFTFPYVTIENVIVLDANTILVANDNNYPATGGRGAAVKDVSEFLWLKLDQPLTLGAGVGRR
;
A
#
# COMPACT_ATOMS: atom_id res chain seq x y z
N MET A 1 14.39 33.87 10.22
CA MET A 1 15.60 33.25 10.79
C MET A 1 16.83 33.98 10.24
N THR A 2 17.99 33.79 10.86
CA THR A 2 19.25 34.44 10.43
C THR A 2 20.41 33.44 10.41
N LEU A 3 21.23 33.48 9.35
CA LEU A 3 22.50 32.78 9.27
C LEU A 3 23.50 33.46 10.20
N VAL A 4 24.01 32.72 11.19
CA VAL A 4 24.97 33.22 12.20
C VAL A 4 26.33 32.52 12.12
N GLY A 5 26.43 31.48 11.30
CA GLY A 5 27.67 30.78 11.01
C GLY A 5 27.56 30.02 9.69
N TYR A 6 28.66 29.96 8.95
CA TYR A 6 28.75 29.20 7.69
C TYR A 6 30.10 28.49 7.61
N ALA A 7 30.12 27.26 7.10
CA ALA A 7 31.33 26.55 6.70
C ALA A 7 31.06 25.68 5.47
N GLU A 8 32.10 25.30 4.75
CA GLU A 8 31.99 24.39 3.61
C GLU A 8 33.09 23.32 3.64
N LEU A 9 32.76 22.14 3.13
CA LEU A 9 33.69 21.08 2.77
C LEU A 9 33.76 20.97 1.24
N PRO A 10 34.95 21.06 0.62
CA PRO A 10 35.08 20.87 -0.82
C PRO A 10 34.49 19.55 -1.29
N ALA A 11 33.84 19.57 -2.46
CA ALA A 11 33.18 18.40 -3.02
C ALA A 11 34.15 17.23 -3.20
N ASP A 12 35.36 17.47 -3.70
CA ASP A 12 36.39 16.44 -3.89
C ASP A 12 37.26 16.26 -2.64
N THR A 13 36.64 15.91 -1.50
CA THR A 13 37.38 15.50 -0.29
C THR A 13 37.27 13.98 -0.09
N PHE A 14 38.42 13.34 0.10
CA PHE A 14 38.52 11.89 0.24
C PHE A 14 39.17 11.51 1.57
N THR A 15 38.87 10.30 2.02
CA THR A 15 39.52 9.67 3.16
C THR A 15 40.16 8.36 2.73
N VAL A 16 41.08 7.81 3.52
CA VAL A 16 41.83 6.60 3.17
C VAL A 16 40.91 5.39 2.99
N GLY A 17 41.12 4.64 1.90
CA GLY A 17 40.38 3.43 1.57
C GLY A 17 40.71 2.93 0.17
N PRO A 18 40.08 1.82 -0.27
CA PRO A 18 40.20 1.38 -1.65
C PRO A 18 39.58 2.42 -2.60
N ALA A 19 40.05 2.42 -3.85
CA ALA A 19 39.45 3.22 -4.91
C ALA A 19 38.00 2.78 -5.19
N SER A 20 37.10 3.75 -5.39
CA SER A 20 35.66 3.55 -5.61
C SER A 20 35.16 4.16 -6.93
N GLY A 21 33.87 4.00 -7.22
CA GLY A 21 33.20 4.54 -8.39
C GLY A 21 33.43 3.74 -9.68
N ALA A 22 33.92 2.51 -9.60
CA ALA A 22 34.14 1.67 -10.78
C ALA A 22 32.83 1.29 -11.51
N TYR A 23 31.71 1.32 -10.79
CA TYR A 23 30.37 0.98 -11.31
C TYR A 23 29.55 2.20 -11.71
N ASN A 24 30.16 3.39 -11.67
CA ASN A 24 29.48 4.64 -11.94
C ASN A 24 29.29 4.94 -13.44
N ASN A 25 29.78 4.09 -14.34
CA ASN A 25 29.71 4.28 -15.80
C ASN A 25 30.19 5.67 -16.28
N GLY A 26 31.17 6.26 -15.57
CA GLY A 26 31.65 7.61 -15.87
C GLY A 26 30.69 8.73 -15.45
N LEU A 27 29.87 8.53 -14.40
CA LEU A 27 29.01 9.56 -13.82
C LEU A 27 29.77 10.89 -13.76
N ARG A 28 29.26 11.87 -14.51
CA ARG A 28 29.76 13.25 -14.59
C ARG A 28 31.25 13.39 -14.97
N GLY A 29 31.78 12.42 -15.71
CA GLY A 29 33.12 12.50 -16.32
C GLY A 29 34.24 11.83 -15.52
N GLU A 30 33.94 11.25 -14.36
CA GLU A 30 34.91 10.53 -13.54
C GLU A 30 34.67 9.03 -13.64
N ALA A 31 35.62 8.31 -14.25
CA ALA A 31 35.52 6.87 -14.43
C ALA A 31 35.81 6.08 -13.13
N ARG A 32 36.59 6.65 -12.20
CA ARG A 32 36.96 6.05 -10.91
C ARG A 32 37.61 7.08 -9.99
N PHE A 33 37.30 7.02 -8.70
CA PHE A 33 37.93 7.85 -7.67
C PHE A 33 39.17 7.16 -7.08
N PRO A 34 40.20 7.92 -6.67
CA PRO A 34 41.43 7.35 -6.12
C PRO A 34 41.24 6.72 -4.73
N SER A 35 40.21 7.11 -4.00
CA SER A 35 39.90 6.65 -2.65
C SER A 35 38.40 6.86 -2.34
N GLN A 36 37.99 6.63 -1.10
CA GLN A 36 36.60 6.79 -0.64
C GLN A 36 36.23 8.27 -0.47
N PRO A 37 35.17 8.77 -1.13
CA PRO A 37 34.61 10.09 -0.88
C PRO A 37 34.17 10.23 0.59
N VAL A 38 34.21 11.46 1.10
CA VAL A 38 33.74 11.76 2.46
C VAL A 38 32.28 12.21 2.46
N GLN A 39 31.83 12.83 1.36
CA GLN A 39 30.53 13.46 1.20
C GLN A 39 29.45 12.42 0.83
N GLY A 40 28.21 12.89 0.66
CA GLY A 40 27.04 12.02 0.68
C GLY A 40 26.52 11.92 2.11
N PHE A 41 26.02 12.99 2.74
CA PHE A 41 25.76 12.98 4.19
C PHE A 41 24.28 12.78 4.53
N SER A 42 23.93 11.57 4.97
CA SER A 42 22.57 11.15 5.31
C SER A 42 22.26 11.22 6.81
N GLY A 43 22.97 12.07 7.57
CA GLY A 43 22.67 12.28 8.98
C GLY A 43 23.84 12.82 9.78
N VAL A 44 23.52 13.47 10.91
CA VAL A 44 24.49 14.16 11.76
C VAL A 44 24.27 13.91 13.25
N GLN A 45 25.36 13.72 14.00
CA GLN A 45 25.35 13.66 15.46
C GLN A 45 26.52 14.43 16.08
N PHE A 46 26.37 14.82 17.34
CA PHE A 46 27.48 15.40 18.10
C PHE A 46 28.62 14.38 18.25
N GLY A 47 29.83 14.85 17.96
CA GLY A 47 31.07 14.13 18.26
C GLY A 47 31.82 14.75 19.44
N PRO A 48 32.92 14.09 19.87
CA PRO A 48 33.73 14.53 21.00
C PRO A 48 34.40 15.88 20.73
N GLN A 49 34.72 16.60 21.82
CA GLN A 49 35.61 17.80 21.84
C GLN A 49 35.25 18.99 20.95
N GLY A 50 34.13 19.01 20.23
CA GLY A 50 34.04 20.02 19.16
C GLY A 50 33.39 19.52 17.90
N SER A 51 33.62 18.24 17.59
CA SER A 51 33.36 17.66 16.28
C SER A 51 31.92 17.19 16.10
N TYR A 52 31.62 16.77 14.88
CA TYR A 52 30.36 16.14 14.48
C TYR A 52 30.68 14.82 13.80
N TRP A 53 29.80 13.86 13.93
CA TRP A 53 29.80 12.64 13.13
C TRP A 53 28.78 12.81 12.02
N PHE A 54 29.16 12.44 10.80
CA PHE A 54 28.27 12.41 9.65
C PHE A 54 28.26 11.00 9.06
N LEU A 55 27.06 10.49 8.80
CA LEU A 55 26.86 9.21 8.13
C LEU A 55 27.00 9.40 6.63
N SER A 56 27.71 8.48 5.97
CA SER A 56 27.69 8.40 4.52
C SER A 56 26.38 7.75 4.06
N ASP A 57 25.73 8.33 3.07
CA ASP A 57 24.68 7.71 2.24
C ASP A 57 25.25 6.47 1.49
N ASN A 58 24.42 5.78 0.68
CA ASN A 58 24.84 4.70 -0.20
C ASN A 58 26.01 5.12 -1.11
N GLY A 59 26.18 6.41 -1.37
CA GLY A 59 27.40 6.99 -1.91
C GLY A 59 27.22 7.59 -3.29
N PHE A 60 26.72 6.84 -4.27
CA PHE A 60 26.58 7.34 -5.66
C PHE A 60 25.13 7.43 -6.14
N GLY A 61 24.17 7.43 -5.21
CA GLY A 61 22.75 7.68 -5.45
C GLY A 61 21.95 6.49 -5.96
N ALA A 62 22.55 5.30 -6.06
CA ALA A 62 21.82 4.08 -6.41
C ALA A 62 22.49 2.80 -5.88
N LYS A 63 21.69 1.75 -5.71
CA LYS A 63 22.18 0.42 -5.30
C LYS A 63 23.21 -0.17 -6.27
N ASN A 64 22.97 -0.02 -7.58
CA ASN A 64 23.73 -0.73 -8.62
C ASN A 64 25.08 -0.10 -8.95
N ASN A 65 25.32 1.15 -8.56
CA ASN A 65 26.60 1.82 -8.78
C ASN A 65 27.43 1.95 -7.49
N SER A 66 26.87 1.60 -6.33
CA SER A 66 27.48 1.81 -5.01
C SER A 66 28.19 0.59 -4.40
N ALA A 67 28.50 -0.42 -5.21
CA ALA A 67 29.13 -1.66 -4.74
C ALA A 67 30.57 -1.49 -4.23
N ASP A 68 31.24 -0.38 -4.54
CA ASP A 68 32.59 -0.06 -4.04
C ASP A 68 32.64 1.22 -3.18
N SER A 69 31.46 1.74 -2.79
CA SER A 69 31.29 2.80 -1.80
C SER A 69 31.18 2.19 -0.42
N LEU A 70 32.15 2.44 0.46
CA LEU A 70 32.16 1.91 1.83
C LEU A 70 31.32 2.78 2.76
N LEU A 71 30.41 2.16 3.51
CA LEU A 71 29.57 2.87 4.47
C LEU A 71 30.36 3.24 5.74
N ARG A 72 30.31 4.52 6.12
CA ARG A 72 31.14 5.10 7.18
C ARG A 72 30.42 6.17 7.99
N LEU A 73 30.84 6.33 9.24
CA LEU A 73 30.65 7.57 9.99
C LEU A 73 31.96 8.37 9.90
N ASN A 74 31.92 9.54 9.27
CA ASN A 74 33.06 10.45 9.16
C ASN A 74 33.01 11.51 10.27
N ARG A 75 34.12 11.71 10.99
CA ARG A 75 34.23 12.77 12.00
C ARG A 75 34.71 14.06 11.37
N LEU A 76 33.97 15.14 11.53
CA LEU A 76 34.33 16.45 11.02
C LEU A 76 34.48 17.46 12.17
N SER A 77 35.56 18.24 12.15
CA SER A 77 35.70 19.45 12.96
C SER A 77 35.25 20.63 12.14
N LEU A 78 34.27 21.39 12.64
CA LEU A 78 33.70 22.52 11.92
C LEU A 78 34.11 23.84 12.58
N THR A 79 34.68 24.74 11.77
CA THR A 79 35.01 26.11 12.20
C THR A 79 34.14 27.08 11.41
N PRO A 80 33.07 27.65 12.01
CA PRO A 80 32.16 28.54 11.30
C PRO A 80 32.81 29.91 11.06
N LYS A 81 32.56 30.49 9.88
CA LYS A 81 32.70 31.94 9.65
C LYS A 81 31.53 32.64 10.32
N THR A 82 31.84 33.53 11.27
CA THR A 82 30.85 34.27 12.08
C THR A 82 30.93 35.78 11.91
N ALA A 83 31.80 36.25 11.01
CA ALA A 83 31.97 37.66 10.67
C ALA A 83 32.20 37.81 9.16
N PRO A 84 32.06 39.02 8.57
CA PRO A 84 32.23 39.24 7.13
C PRO A 84 33.62 38.83 6.59
N THR A 85 34.65 38.86 7.43
CA THR A 85 36.03 38.47 7.09
C THR A 85 36.36 37.06 7.59
N GLY A 86 37.27 36.37 6.89
CA GLY A 86 37.65 34.99 7.17
C GLY A 86 36.90 33.96 6.32
N THR A 87 37.22 32.67 6.52
CA THR A 87 36.62 31.54 5.80
C THR A 87 36.19 30.48 6.79
N GLY A 88 34.96 29.99 6.66
CA GLY A 88 34.49 28.84 7.43
C GLY A 88 34.96 27.57 6.77
N ARG A 89 35.39 26.57 7.55
CA ARG A 89 36.00 25.35 7.03
C ARG A 89 35.55 24.13 7.81
N ALA A 90 35.46 23.01 7.10
CA ALA A 90 35.32 21.69 7.66
C ALA A 90 36.62 20.90 7.49
N GLU A 91 37.09 20.26 8.56
CA GLU A 91 38.28 19.41 8.55
C GLU A 91 37.88 17.96 8.81
N VAL A 92 38.27 17.07 7.91
CA VAL A 92 38.00 15.63 8.02
C VAL A 92 38.98 15.01 9.01
N GLY A 93 38.44 14.35 10.02
CA GLY A 93 39.16 13.57 11.01
C GLY A 93 39.19 12.08 10.68
N ASN A 94 39.07 11.27 11.73
CA ASN A 94 38.93 9.82 11.63
C ASN A 94 37.50 9.40 11.24
N PHE A 95 37.34 8.13 10.91
CA PHE A 95 36.06 7.53 10.54
C PHE A 95 35.86 6.17 11.23
N ILE A 96 34.62 5.72 11.24
CA ILE A 96 34.21 4.37 11.64
C ILE A 96 33.66 3.68 10.39
N SER A 97 34.21 2.52 10.01
CA SER A 97 33.67 1.73 8.90
C SER A 97 32.62 0.75 9.40
N LEU A 98 31.45 0.74 8.75
CA LEU A 98 30.39 -0.21 9.05
C LEU A 98 30.70 -1.57 8.43
N ARG A 99 30.56 -2.64 9.23
CA ARG A 99 31.01 -3.98 8.84
C ARG A 99 30.29 -5.10 9.57
N ASP A 100 30.28 -6.29 8.98
CA ASP A 100 29.58 -7.47 9.49
C ASP A 100 30.48 -8.73 9.62
N PRO A 101 31.62 -8.67 10.34
CA PRO A 101 32.55 -9.81 10.45
C PRO A 101 31.89 -11.05 11.11
N ASP A 102 30.89 -10.84 11.96
CA ASP A 102 30.17 -11.89 12.68
C ASP A 102 28.98 -12.47 11.90
N ARG A 103 28.80 -12.10 10.63
CA ARG A 103 27.78 -12.65 9.71
C ARG A 103 26.35 -12.53 10.24
N LYS A 104 26.00 -11.37 10.79
CA LYS A 104 24.65 -11.04 11.27
C LYS A 104 23.69 -10.79 10.12
N VAL A 105 24.17 -10.29 8.99
CA VAL A 105 23.36 -10.18 7.76
C VAL A 105 23.13 -11.59 7.20
N THR A 106 21.85 -11.99 7.09
CA THR A 106 21.47 -13.38 6.74
C THR A 106 21.30 -13.61 5.23
N TRP A 107 21.75 -12.67 4.41
CA TRP A 107 21.76 -12.74 2.95
C TRP A 107 23.15 -12.35 2.41
N PRO A 108 23.48 -12.69 1.15
CA PRO A 108 24.75 -12.32 0.55
C PRO A 108 24.95 -10.80 0.48
N ILE A 109 26.13 -10.34 0.87
CA ILE A 109 26.59 -8.94 0.74
C ILE A 109 27.75 -8.84 -0.28
N ILE A 110 28.13 -7.63 -0.69
CA ILE A 110 29.22 -7.43 -1.67
C ILE A 110 30.54 -8.03 -1.20
N ASN A 111 30.93 -7.74 0.04
CA ASN A 111 32.22 -8.16 0.59
C ASN A 111 32.16 -9.50 1.37
N GLU A 112 31.24 -10.39 0.97
CA GLU A 112 30.91 -11.67 1.64
C GLU A 112 32.12 -12.56 1.95
N ALA A 113 33.12 -12.57 1.06
CA ALA A 113 34.31 -13.41 1.14
C ALA A 113 35.44 -12.80 1.99
N SER A 114 35.37 -11.50 2.31
CA SER A 114 36.40 -10.83 3.10
C SER A 114 36.20 -11.13 4.60
N PRO A 115 37.27 -11.18 5.42
CA PRO A 115 37.12 -11.38 6.87
C PRO A 115 36.34 -10.26 7.56
N GLU A 116 36.57 -9.01 7.14
CA GLU A 116 35.93 -7.85 7.76
C GLU A 116 34.48 -7.66 7.32
N ARG A 117 34.08 -8.16 6.13
CA ARG A 117 32.73 -7.98 5.58
C ARG A 117 32.28 -6.52 5.65
N LEU A 118 33.12 -5.62 5.11
CA LEU A 118 32.82 -4.19 5.04
C LEU A 118 31.51 -3.98 4.25
N LEU A 119 30.59 -3.20 4.81
CA LEU A 119 29.31 -2.92 4.18
C LEU A 119 29.46 -1.81 3.15
N THR A 120 28.71 -1.92 2.06
CA THR A 120 28.73 -0.98 0.93
C THR A 120 27.35 -0.40 0.67
N GLY A 121 27.28 0.69 -0.11
CA GLY A 121 26.00 1.26 -0.54
C GLY A 121 25.16 0.37 -1.46
N ALA A 122 25.71 -0.75 -1.94
CA ALA A 122 24.91 -1.78 -2.60
C ALA A 122 24.25 -2.76 -1.61
N ASP A 123 24.74 -2.82 -0.37
CA ASP A 123 24.21 -3.69 0.68
C ASP A 123 23.05 -3.00 1.43
N PHE A 124 23.24 -1.73 1.79
CA PHE A 124 22.31 -0.90 2.53
C PHE A 124 22.32 0.53 2.00
N ASP A 125 21.22 1.24 2.26
CA ASP A 125 20.98 2.64 1.91
C ASP A 125 20.76 3.40 3.23
N PRO A 126 21.84 3.72 3.95
CA PRO A 126 21.74 4.10 5.35
C PRO A 126 21.36 5.56 5.53
N GLU A 127 20.38 5.79 6.38
CA GLU A 127 19.73 7.08 6.55
C GLU A 127 19.42 7.35 8.02
N GLY A 128 19.94 8.46 8.52
CA GLY A 128 19.87 8.86 9.91
C GLY A 128 20.60 7.90 10.86
N PHE A 129 21.12 8.44 11.96
CA PHE A 129 21.72 7.61 13.01
C PHE A 129 21.72 8.32 14.35
N PHE A 130 21.93 7.54 15.41
CA PHE A 130 22.23 8.08 16.75
C PHE A 130 23.17 7.16 17.53
N PHE A 131 23.83 7.74 18.53
CA PHE A 131 24.55 6.98 19.56
C PHE A 131 23.58 6.69 20.71
N ALA A 132 23.45 5.41 21.09
CA ALA A 132 22.69 5.02 22.27
C ALA A 132 23.49 5.31 23.56
N PRO A 133 22.84 5.36 24.74
CA PRO A 133 23.51 5.67 26.00
C PRO A 133 24.64 4.70 26.39
N ASP A 134 24.62 3.47 25.86
CA ASP A 134 25.65 2.45 26.05
C ASP A 134 26.85 2.62 25.09
N GLY A 135 26.84 3.64 24.23
CA GLY A 135 27.87 3.94 23.25
C GLY A 135 27.74 3.19 21.92
N THR A 136 26.75 2.32 21.76
CA THR A 136 26.45 1.68 20.47
C THR A 136 25.83 2.66 19.48
N VAL A 137 25.78 2.28 18.21
CA VAL A 137 25.26 3.10 17.11
C VAL A 137 24.05 2.41 16.49
N TRP A 138 23.02 3.19 16.25
CA TRP A 138 21.82 2.78 15.54
C TRP A 138 21.69 3.55 14.24
N VAL A 139 21.45 2.85 13.14
CA VAL A 139 21.38 3.42 11.78
C VAL A 139 20.09 2.96 11.10
N GLY A 140 19.40 3.87 10.42
CA GLY A 140 18.23 3.56 9.60
C GLY A 140 18.64 3.09 8.21
N ASP A 141 17.75 2.43 7.49
CA ASP A 141 18.01 1.96 6.12
C ASP A 141 16.77 2.16 5.24
N GLU A 142 16.99 2.37 3.93
CA GLU A 142 15.90 2.52 2.97
C GLU A 142 15.54 1.24 2.18
N PHE A 143 16.52 0.35 1.96
CA PHE A 143 16.36 -0.78 1.05
C PHE A 143 15.51 -1.91 1.62
N GLY A 144 15.43 -2.06 2.93
CA GLY A 144 14.54 -3.04 3.52
C GLY A 144 13.99 -2.60 4.85
N PRO A 145 13.45 -1.37 4.95
CA PRO A 145 13.61 -0.47 6.06
C PRO A 145 13.97 -1.18 7.35
N TYR A 146 15.26 -1.15 7.67
CA TYR A 146 15.82 -1.83 8.82
C TYR A 146 16.27 -0.80 9.86
N LEU A 147 16.30 -1.24 11.12
CA LEU A 147 17.23 -0.66 12.08
C LEU A 147 18.45 -1.55 12.18
N LEU A 148 19.61 -0.96 11.94
CA LEU A 148 20.92 -1.60 12.02
C LEU A 148 21.59 -1.21 13.34
N HIS A 149 22.13 -2.19 14.06
CA HIS A 149 22.72 -1.98 15.39
C HIS A 149 24.20 -2.31 15.37
N PHE A 150 25.05 -1.29 15.49
CA PHE A 150 26.50 -1.42 15.45
C PHE A 150 27.12 -1.12 16.81
N SER A 151 28.29 -1.71 17.05
CA SER A 151 29.17 -1.30 18.13
C SER A 151 29.80 0.07 17.84
N ALA A 152 30.36 0.70 18.87
CA ALA A 152 31.03 2.01 18.76
C ALA A 152 32.15 2.05 17.70
N ASP A 153 32.72 0.91 17.34
CA ASP A 153 33.76 0.78 16.32
C ASP A 153 33.22 0.32 14.95
N GLY A 154 31.91 0.16 14.77
CA GLY A 154 31.26 -0.10 13.48
C GLY A 154 30.97 -1.56 13.15
N ARG A 155 31.18 -2.50 14.07
CA ARG A 155 30.81 -3.92 13.86
C ARG A 155 29.34 -4.16 14.17
N LEU A 156 28.61 -4.76 13.23
CA LEU A 156 27.19 -5.11 13.36
C LEU A 156 26.99 -6.12 14.49
N LEU A 157 26.10 -5.81 15.42
CA LEU A 157 25.87 -6.57 16.66
C LEU A 157 24.73 -7.57 16.51
N ASP A 158 23.66 -7.14 15.85
CA ASP A 158 22.43 -7.89 15.67
C ASP A 158 22.10 -8.04 14.18
N ALA A 159 21.30 -9.05 13.82
CA ALA A 159 20.71 -9.11 12.49
C ALA A 159 19.85 -7.84 12.24
N PRO A 160 19.80 -7.32 10.99
CA PRO A 160 18.97 -6.16 10.67
C PRO A 160 17.53 -6.32 11.18
N LEU A 161 17.06 -5.36 11.98
CA LEU A 161 15.73 -5.41 12.60
C LEU A 161 14.68 -4.92 11.59
N PRO A 162 13.79 -5.79 11.06
CA PRO A 162 12.84 -5.40 10.04
C PRO A 162 11.72 -4.52 10.58
N THR A 163 11.28 -3.55 9.78
CA THR A 163 10.16 -2.67 10.12
C THR A 163 8.81 -3.39 9.97
N PRO A 164 8.00 -3.51 11.02
CA PRO A 164 6.66 -4.08 10.92
C PRO A 164 5.68 -3.13 10.21
N ASN A 165 4.71 -3.68 9.48
CA ASN A 165 3.63 -2.89 8.88
C ASN A 165 2.54 -2.59 9.94
N LEU A 166 2.67 -1.46 10.64
CA LEU A 166 1.80 -1.08 11.76
C LEU A 166 0.58 -0.24 11.40
N ALA A 167 0.04 -0.37 10.17
CA ALA A 167 -1.13 0.39 9.76
C ALA A 167 -2.36 0.13 10.65
N GLY A 168 -2.47 -1.10 11.16
CA GLY A 168 -3.74 -1.70 11.57
C GLY A 168 -4.60 -1.99 10.33
N LEU A 169 -5.38 -3.06 10.37
CA LEU A 169 -6.36 -3.33 9.31
C LEU A 169 -7.70 -2.74 9.77
N PRO A 170 -8.27 -1.75 9.06
CA PRO A 170 -9.55 -1.13 9.42
C PRO A 170 -10.77 -2.02 9.11
N THR A 171 -10.54 -3.33 8.90
CA THR A 171 -11.58 -4.33 8.71
C THR A 171 -12.27 -4.63 10.04
N LEU A 172 -13.50 -5.14 9.99
CA LEU A 172 -14.36 -5.35 11.17
C LEU A 172 -13.66 -6.15 12.28
N ARG A 173 -12.82 -7.11 11.87
CA ARG A 173 -12.15 -8.05 12.77
C ARG A 173 -10.63 -7.90 12.79
N GLY A 174 -10.08 -6.86 12.17
CA GLY A 174 -8.64 -6.67 12.01
C GLY A 174 -7.96 -7.77 11.18
N GLN A 175 -8.72 -8.48 10.35
CA GLN A 175 -8.24 -9.56 9.46
C GLN A 175 -7.91 -9.01 8.07
N ALA A 176 -7.08 -9.74 7.33
CA ALA A 176 -6.83 -9.43 5.92
C ALA A 176 -8.15 -9.45 5.13
N PRO A 177 -8.40 -8.45 4.26
CA PRO A 177 -9.58 -8.45 3.41
C PRO A 177 -9.50 -9.59 2.39
N VAL A 178 -10.63 -10.24 2.13
CA VAL A 178 -10.70 -11.36 1.17
C VAL A 178 -10.81 -10.86 -0.26
N VAL A 179 -10.19 -11.55 -1.21
CA VAL A 179 -10.36 -11.30 -2.64
C VAL A 179 -11.33 -12.33 -3.22
N VAL A 180 -12.44 -11.84 -3.77
CA VAL A 180 -13.47 -12.68 -4.39
C VAL A 180 -13.40 -12.51 -5.90
N GLY A 181 -13.16 -13.61 -6.62
CA GLY A 181 -13.25 -13.65 -8.08
C GLY A 181 -14.70 -13.59 -8.52
N HIS A 182 -15.15 -12.40 -8.91
CA HIS A 182 -16.52 -12.13 -9.34
C HIS A 182 -16.77 -12.84 -10.68
N ARG A 183 -17.61 -13.88 -10.63
CA ARG A 183 -17.83 -14.84 -11.72
C ARG A 183 -16.56 -15.55 -12.20
N GLY A 184 -15.58 -15.66 -11.30
CA GLY A 184 -14.21 -16.09 -11.59
C GLY A 184 -13.31 -14.91 -11.98
N SER A 185 -12.48 -15.09 -13.00
CA SER A 185 -11.62 -14.06 -13.60
C SER A 185 -12.31 -13.51 -14.85
N SER A 186 -13.52 -12.98 -14.67
CA SER A 186 -14.41 -12.60 -15.77
C SER A 186 -13.86 -11.47 -16.66
N GLY A 187 -12.88 -10.71 -16.17
CA GLY A 187 -12.14 -9.72 -16.96
C GLY A 187 -11.23 -10.32 -18.03
N THR A 188 -10.90 -11.62 -17.92
CA THR A 188 -9.93 -12.30 -18.79
C THR A 188 -10.43 -13.63 -19.36
N ARG A 189 -11.57 -14.14 -18.89
CA ARG A 189 -12.23 -15.37 -19.34
C ARG A 189 -13.74 -15.17 -19.38
N PRO A 190 -14.49 -15.90 -20.24
CA PRO A 190 -15.95 -15.90 -20.19
C PRO A 190 -16.45 -16.25 -18.79
N GLU A 191 -17.34 -15.41 -18.26
CA GLU A 191 -17.86 -15.50 -16.89
C GLU A 191 -18.51 -16.86 -16.58
N HIS A 192 -18.41 -17.29 -15.32
CA HIS A 192 -18.95 -18.56 -14.82
C HIS A 192 -18.60 -19.78 -15.69
N THR A 193 -17.31 -19.94 -15.96
CA THR A 193 -16.75 -21.18 -16.52
C THR A 193 -15.77 -21.77 -15.52
N LEU A 194 -15.55 -23.09 -15.55
CA LEU A 194 -14.51 -23.71 -14.69
C LEU A 194 -13.13 -23.10 -14.94
N GLU A 195 -12.84 -22.72 -16.19
CA GLU A 195 -11.60 -22.02 -16.54
C GLU A 195 -11.52 -20.63 -15.90
N SER A 196 -12.59 -19.83 -15.95
CA SER A 196 -12.62 -18.51 -15.29
C SER A 196 -12.36 -18.65 -13.78
N TYR A 197 -12.96 -19.63 -13.12
CA TYR A 197 -12.70 -19.90 -11.70
C TYR A 197 -11.27 -20.38 -11.45
N ARG A 198 -10.73 -21.24 -12.31
CA ARG A 198 -9.34 -21.70 -12.20
C ARG A 198 -8.36 -20.54 -12.29
N VAL A 199 -8.52 -19.67 -13.29
CA VAL A 199 -7.67 -18.48 -13.47
C VAL A 199 -7.81 -17.52 -12.28
N ALA A 200 -9.01 -17.36 -11.71
CA ALA A 200 -9.19 -16.57 -10.50
C ALA A 200 -8.40 -17.12 -9.31
N ILE A 201 -8.45 -18.45 -9.11
CA ILE A 201 -7.73 -19.15 -8.06
C ILE A 201 -6.22 -19.01 -8.24
N GLU A 202 -5.73 -19.23 -9.47
CA GLU A 202 -4.31 -19.05 -9.82
C GLU A 202 -3.86 -17.59 -9.64
N GLY A 203 -4.75 -16.64 -9.90
CA GLY A 203 -4.57 -15.21 -9.62
C GLY A 203 -4.68 -14.83 -8.14
N GLY A 204 -4.87 -15.77 -7.22
CA GLY A 204 -4.87 -15.50 -5.78
C GLY A 204 -6.23 -15.20 -5.15
N ALA A 205 -7.36 -15.41 -5.83
CA ALA A 205 -8.68 -15.26 -5.23
C ALA A 205 -8.88 -16.21 -4.04
N ASP A 206 -9.31 -15.71 -2.89
CA ASP A 206 -9.64 -16.50 -1.70
C ASP A 206 -10.99 -17.21 -1.84
N PHE A 207 -11.91 -16.59 -2.58
CA PHE A 207 -13.21 -17.13 -2.93
C PHE A 207 -13.47 -16.98 -4.43
N ILE A 208 -14.20 -17.93 -5.00
CA ILE A 208 -14.83 -17.79 -6.33
C ILE A 208 -16.34 -17.65 -6.18
N GLU A 209 -16.94 -16.78 -6.98
CA GLU A 209 -18.38 -16.51 -6.88
C GLU A 209 -19.16 -17.15 -8.05
N PRO A 210 -19.99 -18.18 -7.77
CA PRO A 210 -20.99 -18.66 -8.70
C PRO A 210 -22.36 -18.00 -8.47
N ASP A 211 -22.91 -17.37 -9.49
CA ASP A 211 -24.33 -16.98 -9.54
C ASP A 211 -25.19 -18.17 -9.89
N LEU A 212 -26.24 -18.46 -9.12
CA LEU A 212 -26.97 -19.72 -9.25
C LEU A 212 -28.38 -19.53 -9.79
N VAL A 213 -28.64 -20.17 -10.92
CA VAL A 213 -29.96 -20.41 -11.51
C VAL A 213 -30.23 -21.92 -11.62
N VAL A 214 -31.45 -22.29 -11.99
CA VAL A 214 -31.88 -23.70 -12.01
C VAL A 214 -32.22 -24.17 -13.43
N THR A 215 -31.83 -25.39 -13.77
CA THR A 215 -32.26 -26.07 -14.99
C THR A 215 -33.67 -26.65 -14.83
N LYS A 216 -34.30 -27.05 -15.95
CA LYS A 216 -35.62 -27.69 -15.99
C LYS A 216 -35.73 -28.93 -15.09
N ASP A 217 -34.67 -29.72 -15.06
CA ASP A 217 -34.52 -30.95 -14.27
C ASP A 217 -34.01 -30.71 -12.83
N GLY A 218 -33.91 -29.44 -12.40
CA GLY A 218 -33.68 -29.09 -10.99
C GLY A 218 -32.23 -29.04 -10.56
N VAL A 219 -31.28 -28.84 -11.48
CA VAL A 219 -29.85 -28.74 -11.18
C VAL A 219 -29.43 -27.27 -11.11
N LEU A 220 -28.62 -26.93 -10.11
CA LEU A 220 -28.02 -25.60 -9.99
C LEU A 220 -26.83 -25.45 -10.92
N VAL A 221 -26.86 -24.42 -11.75
CA VAL A 221 -25.81 -24.06 -12.70
C VAL A 221 -25.35 -22.64 -12.49
N ALA A 222 -24.06 -22.39 -12.75
CA ALA A 222 -23.47 -21.08 -12.54
C ALA A 222 -23.75 -20.16 -13.75
N ARG A 223 -24.68 -19.21 -13.61
CA ARG A 223 -25.02 -18.18 -14.60
C ARG A 223 -25.57 -16.95 -13.89
N HIS A 224 -25.14 -15.77 -14.36
CA HIS A 224 -25.57 -14.51 -13.76
C HIS A 224 -27.06 -14.25 -13.96
N GLU A 225 -27.65 -14.60 -15.10
CA GLU A 225 -29.07 -14.38 -15.34
C GLU A 225 -29.79 -15.69 -15.68
N PRO A 226 -31.10 -15.81 -15.37
CA PRO A 226 -31.93 -16.91 -15.87
C PRO A 226 -31.99 -16.89 -17.40
N VAL A 227 -32.02 -15.69 -17.99
CA VAL A 227 -31.92 -15.50 -19.44
C VAL A 227 -30.46 -15.67 -19.90
N ILE A 228 -30.21 -16.69 -20.70
CA ILE A 228 -28.87 -17.07 -21.18
C ILE A 228 -28.53 -16.45 -22.56
N ALA A 229 -29.54 -15.93 -23.26
CA ALA A 229 -29.40 -15.02 -24.39
C ALA A 229 -30.67 -14.17 -24.58
N VAL A 230 -30.51 -12.85 -24.71
CA VAL A 230 -31.58 -11.86 -24.93
C VAL A 230 -31.67 -11.52 -26.41
N VAL A 231 -32.90 -11.46 -26.92
CA VAL A 231 -33.20 -11.21 -28.33
C VAL A 231 -34.17 -10.05 -28.44
N ASP A 232 -33.81 -9.02 -29.20
CA ASP A 232 -34.68 -7.88 -29.44
C ASP A 232 -35.88 -8.22 -30.36
N ALA A 233 -36.77 -7.24 -30.55
CA ALA A 233 -37.95 -7.41 -31.39
C ALA A 233 -37.64 -7.69 -32.87
N ALA A 234 -36.44 -7.33 -33.34
CA ALA A 234 -35.96 -7.59 -34.70
C ALA A 234 -35.28 -8.96 -34.85
N GLY A 235 -35.17 -9.74 -33.76
CA GLY A 235 -34.51 -11.04 -33.76
C GLY A 235 -33.00 -10.97 -33.57
N LYS A 236 -32.43 -9.79 -33.25
CA LYS A 236 -31.00 -9.63 -33.01
C LYS A 236 -30.68 -9.98 -31.55
N VAL A 237 -29.62 -10.76 -31.35
CA VAL A 237 -29.07 -11.04 -30.02
C VAL A 237 -28.42 -9.77 -29.48
N THR A 238 -28.92 -9.27 -28.35
CA THR A 238 -28.41 -8.06 -27.68
C THR A 238 -27.44 -8.40 -26.55
N GLU A 239 -27.61 -9.57 -25.93
CA GLU A 239 -26.75 -10.11 -24.89
C GLU A 239 -26.78 -11.64 -24.94
N ALA A 240 -25.65 -12.29 -24.72
CA ALA A 240 -25.57 -13.74 -24.62
C ALA A 240 -24.38 -14.15 -23.74
N THR A 241 -24.58 -15.21 -22.97
CA THR A 241 -23.50 -15.86 -22.19
C THR A 241 -23.20 -17.27 -22.69
N VAL A 242 -24.00 -17.77 -23.63
CA VAL A 242 -23.80 -19.01 -24.36
C VAL A 242 -24.23 -18.88 -25.83
N ASP A 243 -23.79 -19.79 -26.68
CA ASP A 243 -24.05 -19.79 -28.13
C ASP A 243 -25.46 -20.25 -28.55
N VAL A 244 -26.42 -20.34 -27.63
CA VAL A 244 -27.77 -20.92 -27.85
C VAL A 244 -28.54 -20.31 -29.01
N ALA A 245 -28.43 -19.00 -29.21
CA ALA A 245 -29.14 -18.30 -30.29
C ALA A 245 -28.67 -18.72 -31.69
N SER A 246 -27.50 -19.37 -31.80
CA SER A 246 -26.96 -19.91 -33.04
C SER A 246 -27.26 -21.40 -33.25
N ARG A 247 -27.99 -22.04 -32.34
CA ARG A 247 -28.28 -23.49 -32.34
C ARG A 247 -29.69 -23.78 -32.87
N PRO A 248 -29.85 -24.26 -34.12
CA PRO A 248 -31.17 -24.47 -34.73
C PRO A 248 -32.06 -25.45 -33.95
N GLU A 249 -31.47 -26.47 -33.32
CA GLU A 249 -32.16 -27.45 -32.49
C GLU A 249 -32.90 -26.83 -31.30
N PHE A 250 -32.48 -25.63 -30.86
CA PHE A 250 -33.09 -24.90 -29.75
C PHE A 250 -33.93 -23.70 -30.18
N ALA A 251 -34.13 -23.45 -31.47
CA ALA A 251 -34.90 -22.29 -31.95
C ALA A 251 -36.33 -22.19 -31.35
N SER A 252 -36.95 -23.35 -31.06
CA SER A 252 -38.27 -23.43 -30.42
C SER A 252 -38.30 -23.00 -28.94
N ARG A 253 -37.13 -22.81 -28.31
CA ARG A 253 -36.99 -22.37 -26.91
C ARG A 253 -37.03 -20.85 -26.75
N LEU A 254 -36.98 -20.08 -27.85
CA LEU A 254 -37.10 -18.63 -27.80
C LEU A 254 -38.50 -18.26 -27.30
N THR A 255 -38.58 -17.57 -26.18
CA THR A 255 -39.84 -17.20 -25.54
C THR A 255 -39.75 -15.80 -24.93
N THR A 256 -40.87 -15.32 -24.39
CA THR A 256 -40.93 -14.08 -23.60
C THR A 256 -41.45 -14.42 -22.21
N LYS A 257 -40.72 -14.01 -21.17
CA LYS A 257 -41.10 -14.19 -19.77
C LYS A 257 -41.00 -12.87 -19.02
N ASN A 258 -41.85 -12.70 -18.02
CA ASN A 258 -41.73 -11.58 -17.10
C ASN A 258 -40.65 -11.92 -16.06
N LEU A 259 -39.45 -11.38 -16.25
CA LEU A 259 -38.34 -11.47 -15.32
C LEU A 259 -38.35 -10.21 -14.46
N ASP A 260 -38.66 -10.39 -13.18
CA ASP A 260 -38.69 -9.33 -12.19
C ASP A 260 -39.51 -8.07 -12.58
N GLY A 261 -40.70 -8.29 -13.15
CA GLY A 261 -41.58 -7.21 -13.59
C GLY A 261 -41.29 -6.71 -15.01
N VAL A 262 -40.23 -7.17 -15.66
CA VAL A 262 -39.82 -6.78 -17.00
C VAL A 262 -40.03 -7.92 -17.98
N ASP A 263 -40.74 -7.67 -19.09
CA ASP A 263 -40.88 -8.66 -20.15
C ASP A 263 -39.58 -8.80 -20.93
N VAL A 264 -38.93 -9.95 -20.81
CA VAL A 264 -37.67 -10.29 -21.48
C VAL A 264 -37.92 -11.35 -22.53
N ARG A 265 -37.53 -11.06 -23.77
CA ARG A 265 -37.53 -12.02 -24.88
C ARG A 265 -36.16 -12.67 -25.00
N GLY A 266 -36.09 -14.00 -24.92
CA GLY A 266 -34.82 -14.71 -24.90
C GLY A 266 -34.94 -16.22 -24.68
N TYR A 267 -33.80 -16.82 -24.40
CA TYR A 267 -33.66 -18.23 -24.02
C TYR A 267 -33.36 -18.30 -22.52
N PHE A 268 -34.06 -19.15 -21.77
CA PHE A 268 -34.00 -19.19 -20.32
C PHE A 268 -33.49 -20.55 -19.81
N ALA A 269 -32.55 -20.54 -18.86
CA ALA A 269 -31.88 -21.74 -18.34
C ALA A 269 -32.88 -22.79 -17.82
N GLU A 270 -33.97 -22.36 -17.18
CA GLU A 270 -34.99 -23.25 -16.63
C GLU A 270 -35.85 -23.96 -17.70
N ASP A 271 -35.71 -23.60 -18.98
CA ASP A 271 -36.36 -24.31 -20.10
C ASP A 271 -35.50 -25.46 -20.66
N PHE A 272 -34.25 -25.57 -20.22
CA PHE A 272 -33.28 -26.58 -20.65
C PHE A 272 -33.02 -27.59 -19.53
N THR A 273 -32.95 -28.87 -19.86
CA THR A 273 -32.34 -29.89 -19.00
C THR A 273 -30.84 -29.64 -18.87
N LEU A 274 -30.19 -30.18 -17.84
CA LEU A 274 -28.74 -30.08 -17.72
C LEU A 274 -28.04 -30.68 -18.95
N ALA A 275 -28.54 -31.80 -19.46
CA ALA A 275 -27.96 -32.48 -20.62
C ALA A 275 -27.99 -31.58 -21.87
N GLU A 276 -29.10 -30.89 -22.13
CA GLU A 276 -29.19 -29.89 -23.22
C GLU A 276 -28.25 -28.70 -22.95
N LEU A 277 -28.23 -28.17 -21.73
CA LEU A 277 -27.40 -27.01 -21.40
C LEU A 277 -25.89 -27.29 -21.53
N LYS A 278 -25.46 -28.53 -21.29
CA LYS A 278 -24.07 -28.98 -21.47
C LYS A 278 -23.63 -29.08 -22.93
N THR A 279 -24.54 -29.09 -23.90
CA THR A 279 -24.16 -29.03 -25.32
C THR A 279 -23.82 -27.62 -25.80
N LEU A 280 -24.24 -26.60 -25.04
CA LEU A 280 -23.97 -25.19 -25.33
C LEU A 280 -22.54 -24.81 -24.92
N ARG A 281 -22.02 -23.73 -25.51
CA ARG A 281 -20.69 -23.21 -25.21
C ARG A 281 -20.75 -21.76 -24.77
N ALA A 282 -19.97 -21.43 -23.74
CA ALA A 282 -19.87 -20.10 -23.20
C ALA A 282 -19.29 -19.12 -24.24
N VAL A 283 -19.81 -17.89 -24.21
CA VAL A 283 -19.33 -16.77 -25.03
C VAL A 283 -19.14 -15.54 -24.16
N GLU A 284 -18.25 -14.63 -24.56
CA GLU A 284 -18.00 -13.38 -23.85
C GLU A 284 -19.22 -12.44 -23.95
N ARG A 285 -19.68 -11.95 -22.79
CA ARG A 285 -20.86 -11.09 -22.64
C ARG A 285 -20.57 -9.65 -23.07
N LEU A 286 -19.33 -9.20 -22.90
CA LEU A 286 -18.84 -7.86 -23.25
C LEU A 286 -17.78 -7.91 -24.37
N PRO A 287 -18.10 -8.46 -25.55
CA PRO A 287 -17.09 -8.78 -26.57
C PRO A 287 -16.43 -7.54 -27.17
N ALA A 288 -17.09 -6.38 -27.13
CA ALA A 288 -16.51 -5.11 -27.57
C ALA A 288 -15.41 -4.60 -26.63
N LEU A 289 -15.44 -5.00 -25.35
CA LEU A 289 -14.47 -4.59 -24.33
C LEU A 289 -13.39 -5.65 -24.11
N ARG A 290 -13.77 -6.94 -24.06
CA ARG A 290 -12.91 -8.06 -23.64
C ARG A 290 -12.49 -8.99 -24.77
N GLY A 291 -13.02 -8.79 -25.98
CA GLY A 291 -12.76 -9.63 -27.15
C GLY A 291 -13.54 -10.95 -27.12
N ARG A 292 -13.20 -11.86 -28.03
CA ARG A 292 -13.91 -13.15 -28.26
C ARG A 292 -12.99 -14.36 -28.30
N ALA A 293 -11.75 -14.21 -27.81
CA ALA A 293 -10.71 -15.23 -27.98
C ALA A 293 -11.07 -16.61 -27.39
N TYR A 294 -11.98 -16.62 -26.42
CA TYR A 294 -12.41 -17.82 -25.68
C TYR A 294 -13.85 -18.27 -25.99
N ASP A 295 -14.53 -17.61 -26.93
CA ASP A 295 -15.87 -18.01 -27.36
C ASP A 295 -15.86 -19.47 -27.83
N GLY A 296 -16.86 -20.26 -27.41
CA GLY A 296 -17.03 -21.63 -27.89
C GLY A 296 -16.20 -22.70 -27.18
N GLN A 297 -15.32 -22.33 -26.24
CA GLN A 297 -14.35 -23.27 -25.67
C GLN A 297 -14.86 -23.99 -24.41
N PHE A 298 -15.72 -23.36 -23.62
CA PHE A 298 -16.05 -23.82 -22.27
C PHE A 298 -17.54 -24.13 -22.10
N GLU A 299 -17.84 -25.03 -21.18
CA GLU A 299 -19.21 -25.44 -20.83
C GLU A 299 -19.78 -24.61 -19.67
N VAL A 300 -21.11 -24.70 -19.50
CA VAL A 300 -21.81 -24.21 -18.31
C VAL A 300 -21.52 -25.14 -17.13
N PRO A 301 -20.95 -24.68 -16.00
CA PRO A 301 -20.70 -25.53 -14.85
C PRO A 301 -21.92 -25.61 -13.93
N THR A 302 -22.10 -26.77 -13.31
CA THR A 302 -22.98 -26.98 -12.17
C THR A 302 -22.30 -26.52 -10.88
N LEU A 303 -23.08 -26.23 -9.83
CA LEU A 303 -22.50 -25.94 -8.51
C LEU A 303 -21.62 -27.11 -7.99
N ALA A 304 -22.02 -28.35 -8.24
CA ALA A 304 -21.25 -29.53 -7.83
C ALA A 304 -19.86 -29.57 -8.50
N GLU A 305 -19.77 -29.21 -9.80
CA GLU A 305 -18.48 -29.12 -10.50
C GLU A 305 -17.61 -27.97 -9.97
N VAL A 306 -18.20 -26.83 -9.59
CA VAL A 306 -17.48 -25.72 -8.93
C VAL A 306 -16.92 -26.15 -7.57
N ILE A 307 -17.71 -26.89 -6.78
CA ILE A 307 -17.27 -27.46 -5.50
C ILE A 307 -16.14 -28.49 -5.72
N ALA A 308 -16.26 -29.34 -6.74
CA ALA A 308 -15.23 -30.31 -7.09
C ALA A 308 -13.91 -29.61 -7.45
N LEU A 309 -13.95 -28.50 -8.19
CA LEU A 309 -12.76 -27.71 -8.53
C LEU A 309 -12.02 -27.20 -7.28
N VAL A 310 -12.72 -26.57 -6.32
CA VAL A 310 -12.05 -26.02 -5.12
C VAL A 310 -11.51 -27.11 -4.20
N LYS A 311 -12.14 -28.29 -4.17
CA LYS A 311 -11.62 -29.46 -3.44
C LYS A 311 -10.38 -30.06 -4.10
N ASP A 312 -10.37 -30.11 -5.43
CA ASP A 312 -9.20 -30.57 -6.20
C ASP A 312 -8.01 -29.62 -6.00
N VAL A 313 -8.23 -28.31 -5.98
CA VAL A 313 -7.20 -27.31 -5.65
C VAL A 313 -6.62 -27.55 -4.26
N GLU A 314 -7.47 -27.75 -3.25
CA GLU A 314 -7.02 -28.06 -1.89
C GLU A 314 -6.20 -29.34 -1.84
N THR A 315 -6.65 -30.39 -2.52
CA THR A 315 -5.95 -31.69 -2.58
C THR A 315 -4.57 -31.55 -3.22
N ARG A 316 -4.44 -30.75 -4.29
CA ARG A 316 -3.17 -30.57 -5.02
C ARG A 316 -2.20 -29.59 -4.38
N THR A 317 -2.70 -28.56 -3.69
CA THR A 317 -1.89 -27.40 -3.27
C THR A 317 -1.90 -27.14 -1.77
N GLY A 318 -2.81 -27.77 -1.03
CA GLY A 318 -3.12 -27.44 0.36
C GLY A 318 -3.88 -26.12 0.55
N ARG A 319 -4.09 -25.33 -0.50
CA ARG A 319 -4.79 -24.04 -0.41
C ARG A 319 -6.30 -24.25 -0.32
N LYS A 320 -6.91 -23.70 0.72
CA LYS A 320 -8.35 -23.76 0.96
C LYS A 320 -9.07 -22.56 0.35
N VAL A 321 -9.48 -22.70 -0.90
CA VAL A 321 -10.33 -21.71 -1.59
C VAL A 321 -11.79 -21.93 -1.18
N GLY A 322 -12.53 -20.85 -0.94
CA GLY A 322 -13.97 -20.88 -0.67
C GLY A 322 -14.83 -20.62 -1.91
N ILE A 323 -16.15 -20.78 -1.76
CA ILE A 323 -17.14 -20.37 -2.74
C ILE A 323 -18.06 -19.30 -2.16
N TYR A 324 -18.53 -18.41 -3.02
CA TYR A 324 -19.41 -17.31 -2.64
C TYR A 324 -20.70 -17.33 -3.48
N PRO A 325 -21.55 -18.37 -3.36
CA PRO A 325 -22.75 -18.50 -4.17
C PRO A 325 -23.77 -17.37 -3.98
N GLU A 326 -24.24 -16.80 -5.08
CA GLU A 326 -25.43 -15.94 -5.12
C GLU A 326 -26.68 -16.74 -5.51
N THR A 327 -27.77 -16.61 -4.76
CA THR A 327 -29.07 -17.09 -5.23
C THR A 327 -29.74 -16.03 -6.10
N LYS A 328 -29.83 -16.28 -7.41
CA LYS A 328 -30.41 -15.34 -8.39
C LYS A 328 -31.92 -15.46 -8.47
N HIS A 329 -32.58 -14.31 -8.47
CA HIS A 329 -34.03 -14.13 -8.54
C HIS A 329 -34.87 -15.17 -7.76
N PRO A 330 -34.66 -15.35 -6.44
CA PRO A 330 -35.42 -16.34 -5.66
C PRO A 330 -36.94 -16.27 -5.83
N THR A 331 -37.51 -15.06 -5.94
CA THR A 331 -38.95 -14.87 -6.19
C THR A 331 -39.35 -15.38 -7.58
N TYR A 332 -38.65 -14.98 -8.63
CA TYR A 332 -38.88 -15.47 -9.99
C TYR A 332 -38.73 -16.99 -10.10
N MET A 333 -37.65 -17.56 -9.54
CA MET A 333 -37.39 -19.00 -9.59
C MET A 333 -38.48 -19.82 -8.91
N THR A 334 -39.04 -19.30 -7.81
CA THR A 334 -40.16 -19.95 -7.14
C THR A 334 -41.42 -19.89 -8.00
N GLN A 335 -41.72 -18.75 -8.62
CA GLN A 335 -42.94 -18.52 -9.39
C GLN A 335 -42.93 -19.20 -10.76
N VAL A 336 -41.81 -19.13 -11.47
CA VAL A 336 -41.69 -19.57 -12.86
C VAL A 336 -41.11 -20.97 -12.97
N ALA A 337 -40.01 -21.25 -12.28
CA ALA A 337 -39.38 -22.58 -12.31
C ALA A 337 -40.02 -23.55 -11.30
N GLY A 338 -40.80 -23.06 -10.34
CA GLY A 338 -41.37 -23.89 -9.27
C GLY A 338 -40.31 -24.45 -8.32
N ARG A 339 -39.16 -23.77 -8.20
CA ARG A 339 -38.01 -24.24 -7.42
C ARG A 339 -37.57 -23.20 -6.39
N ASN A 340 -37.33 -23.67 -5.17
CA ASN A 340 -36.66 -22.87 -4.15
C ASN A 340 -35.13 -23.01 -4.32
N VAL A 341 -34.52 -22.03 -4.97
CA VAL A 341 -33.07 -21.98 -5.24
C VAL A 341 -32.24 -22.02 -3.95
N SER A 342 -32.71 -21.40 -2.87
CA SER A 342 -32.02 -21.38 -1.56
C SER A 342 -31.99 -22.76 -0.91
N GLN A 343 -33.09 -23.52 -0.99
CA GLN A 343 -33.14 -24.90 -0.51
C GLN A 343 -32.23 -25.81 -1.36
N LEU A 344 -32.28 -25.70 -2.69
CA LEU A 344 -31.42 -26.47 -3.59
C LEU A 344 -29.93 -26.21 -3.34
N LEU A 345 -29.56 -24.96 -3.04
CA LEU A 345 -28.19 -24.59 -2.72
C LEU A 345 -27.73 -25.32 -1.46
N VAL A 346 -28.51 -25.21 -0.37
CA VAL A 346 -28.17 -25.87 0.90
C VAL A 346 -28.13 -27.39 0.77
N ASP A 347 -29.08 -27.99 0.04
CA ASP A 347 -29.09 -29.43 -0.22
C ASP A 347 -27.85 -29.87 -1.01
N THR A 348 -27.43 -29.08 -2.00
CA THR A 348 -26.21 -29.36 -2.79
C THR A 348 -24.97 -29.25 -1.91
N LEU A 349 -24.84 -28.22 -1.08
CA LEU A 349 -23.71 -28.08 -0.15
C LEU A 349 -23.60 -29.28 0.80
N LYS A 350 -24.74 -29.76 1.34
CA LYS A 350 -24.77 -30.97 2.19
C LYS A 350 -24.40 -32.23 1.41
N LYS A 351 -25.00 -32.43 0.25
CA LYS A 351 -24.76 -33.60 -0.61
C LYS A 351 -23.28 -33.70 -0.98
N GLU A 352 -22.68 -32.57 -1.36
CA GLU A 352 -21.26 -32.50 -1.72
C GLU A 352 -20.35 -32.42 -0.49
N GLY A 353 -20.86 -32.35 0.74
CA GLY A 353 -20.03 -32.24 1.95
C GLY A 353 -19.15 -30.99 2.01
N PHE A 354 -19.57 -29.88 1.38
CA PHE A 354 -18.84 -28.61 1.38
C PHE A 354 -19.57 -27.59 2.27
N THR A 355 -19.39 -27.74 3.58
CA THR A 355 -20.23 -27.07 4.61
C THR A 355 -19.42 -26.28 5.63
N ASP A 356 -18.12 -26.11 5.41
CA ASP A 356 -17.24 -25.32 6.27
C ASP A 356 -17.66 -23.83 6.23
N PRO A 357 -18.10 -23.24 7.35
CA PRO A 357 -18.55 -21.85 7.38
C PRO A 357 -17.44 -20.82 7.11
N ALA A 358 -16.17 -21.22 7.17
CA ALA A 358 -15.05 -20.36 6.76
C ALA A 358 -14.82 -20.35 5.24
N ARG A 359 -15.49 -21.24 4.48
CA ARG A 359 -15.28 -21.43 3.04
C ARG A 359 -16.53 -21.23 2.20
N VAL A 360 -17.64 -20.83 2.81
CA VAL A 360 -18.90 -20.56 2.10
C VAL A 360 -19.50 -19.27 2.63
N PHE A 361 -19.83 -18.36 1.73
CA PHE A 361 -20.80 -17.29 1.96
C PHE A 361 -22.00 -17.50 1.05
N ILE A 362 -23.21 -17.20 1.49
CA ILE A 362 -24.39 -17.17 0.60
C ILE A 362 -24.87 -15.73 0.50
N GLN A 363 -25.04 -15.23 -0.72
CA GLN A 363 -25.55 -13.88 -0.96
C GLN A 363 -26.85 -13.85 -1.76
N SER A 364 -27.60 -12.77 -1.58
CA SER A 364 -28.74 -12.44 -2.43
C SER A 364 -29.10 -10.96 -2.34
N PHE A 365 -29.70 -10.45 -3.40
CA PHE A 365 -30.32 -9.13 -3.46
C PHE A 365 -31.68 -9.09 -2.75
N GLU A 366 -32.45 -10.18 -2.82
CA GLU A 366 -33.75 -10.27 -2.16
C GLU A 366 -33.58 -10.46 -0.65
N THR A 367 -34.50 -9.89 0.13
CA THR A 367 -34.40 -9.92 1.60
C THR A 367 -35.09 -11.15 2.20
N ALA A 368 -36.20 -11.57 1.60
CA ALA A 368 -37.06 -12.62 2.13
C ALA A 368 -36.37 -13.99 2.13
N ASN A 369 -35.60 -14.32 1.08
CA ASN A 369 -34.93 -15.61 1.00
C ASN A 369 -33.77 -15.71 2.01
N LEU A 370 -33.02 -14.63 2.27
CA LEU A 370 -31.97 -14.60 3.28
C LEU A 370 -32.55 -14.79 4.69
N ARG A 371 -33.71 -14.18 4.98
CA ARG A 371 -34.43 -14.42 6.23
C ARG A 371 -34.91 -15.85 6.37
N ASP A 372 -35.43 -16.46 5.30
CA ASP A 372 -35.84 -17.88 5.31
C ASP A 372 -34.63 -18.82 5.45
N LEU A 373 -33.51 -18.50 4.81
CA LEU A 373 -32.23 -19.20 4.97
C LEU A 373 -31.81 -19.19 6.45
N LYS A 374 -31.83 -18.02 7.09
CA LYS A 374 -31.45 -17.87 8.50
C LYS A 374 -32.40 -18.60 9.45
N ALA A 375 -33.70 -18.39 9.28
CA ALA A 375 -34.71 -18.83 10.24
C ALA A 375 -35.04 -20.32 10.10
N ASN A 376 -35.00 -20.86 8.87
CA ASN A 376 -35.58 -22.16 8.56
C ASN A 376 -34.60 -23.11 7.86
N ILE A 377 -34.05 -22.73 6.70
CA ILE A 377 -33.32 -23.68 5.84
C ILE A 377 -32.00 -24.12 6.47
N LEU A 378 -31.13 -23.18 6.88
CA LEU A 378 -29.82 -23.50 7.47
C LEU A 378 -29.97 -24.24 8.83
N PRO A 379 -30.85 -23.83 9.76
CA PRO A 379 -31.08 -24.57 11.00
C PRO A 379 -31.57 -26.00 10.76
N LYS A 380 -32.54 -26.22 9.87
CA LYS A 380 -33.02 -27.57 9.51
C LYS A 380 -31.92 -28.42 8.88
N ALA A 381 -31.03 -27.78 8.12
CA ALA A 381 -29.88 -28.40 7.52
C ALA A 381 -28.75 -28.72 8.52
N GLY A 382 -28.75 -28.11 9.71
CA GLY A 382 -27.68 -28.19 10.70
C GLY A 382 -26.44 -27.36 10.33
N LEU A 383 -26.61 -26.32 9.51
CA LEU A 383 -25.52 -25.51 8.96
C LEU A 383 -25.47 -24.11 9.58
N LYS A 384 -24.27 -23.51 9.60
CA LYS A 384 -23.99 -22.16 10.12
C LYS A 384 -23.24 -21.32 9.10
N VAL A 385 -23.68 -21.37 7.85
CA VAL A 385 -23.04 -20.65 6.74
C VAL A 385 -23.36 -19.15 6.86
N PRO A 386 -22.34 -18.27 6.78
CA PRO A 386 -22.54 -16.83 6.75
C PRO A 386 -23.43 -16.37 5.58
N LEU A 387 -24.36 -15.45 5.88
CA LEU A 387 -25.26 -14.86 4.89
C LEU A 387 -24.86 -13.41 4.60
N VAL A 388 -25.02 -12.96 3.35
CA VAL A 388 -24.68 -11.59 2.94
C VAL A 388 -25.80 -10.95 2.14
N GLN A 389 -26.29 -9.81 2.63
CA GLN A 389 -27.29 -8.99 1.93
C GLN A 389 -26.59 -8.18 0.84
N LEU A 390 -26.95 -8.38 -0.43
CA LEU A 390 -26.50 -7.51 -1.50
C LEU A 390 -27.31 -6.21 -1.50
N VAL A 391 -26.63 -5.09 -1.70
CA VAL A 391 -27.24 -3.76 -1.77
C VAL A 391 -26.79 -3.10 -3.07
N SER A 392 -27.72 -2.96 -4.01
CA SER A 392 -27.45 -2.38 -5.34
C SER A 392 -27.44 -0.85 -5.32
N SER A 393 -27.43 -0.26 -6.51
CA SER A 393 -27.51 1.18 -6.71
C SER A 393 -28.75 1.80 -6.02
N PRO A 394 -28.70 3.09 -5.64
CA PRO A 394 -29.79 3.76 -4.92
C PRO A 394 -31.16 3.74 -5.64
N ASP A 395 -31.18 3.58 -6.97
CA ASP A 395 -32.38 3.66 -7.80
C ASP A 395 -33.08 2.30 -8.00
N GLU A 396 -32.41 1.22 -7.65
CA GLU A 396 -32.92 -0.15 -7.71
C GLU A 396 -33.60 -0.57 -6.41
N ALA A 397 -34.32 -1.69 -6.44
CA ALA A 397 -34.98 -2.27 -5.27
C ALA A 397 -34.82 -3.80 -5.23
N PRO A 398 -34.85 -4.41 -4.04
CA PRO A 398 -35.08 -5.85 -3.92
C PRO A 398 -36.38 -6.24 -4.65
N TYR A 399 -36.33 -7.27 -5.49
CA TYR A 399 -37.51 -7.64 -6.26
C TYR A 399 -38.64 -8.21 -5.38
N ASP A 400 -38.31 -8.89 -4.28
CA ASP A 400 -39.29 -9.39 -3.30
C ASP A 400 -40.10 -8.26 -2.62
N TRP A 401 -39.57 -7.04 -2.59
CA TRP A 401 -40.28 -5.84 -2.16
C TRP A 401 -41.22 -5.36 -3.27
N THR A 402 -40.68 -5.22 -4.49
CA THR A 402 -41.44 -4.76 -5.66
C THR A 402 -42.65 -5.68 -5.95
N ALA A 403 -42.45 -7.00 -5.88
CA ALA A 403 -43.49 -8.01 -6.06
C ALA A 403 -44.61 -7.93 -5.01
N LYS A 404 -44.36 -7.30 -3.85
CA LYS A 404 -45.34 -7.04 -2.78
C LYS A 404 -45.92 -5.62 -2.83
N GLY A 405 -45.57 -4.82 -3.84
CA GLY A 405 -46.00 -3.43 -3.98
C GLY A 405 -45.28 -2.46 -3.06
N ASP A 406 -44.15 -2.85 -2.46
CA ASP A 406 -43.30 -1.97 -1.67
C ASP A 406 -42.44 -1.11 -2.60
N THR A 407 -42.45 0.20 -2.38
CA THR A 407 -41.79 1.20 -3.24
C THR A 407 -40.41 1.61 -2.74
N ARG A 408 -39.97 1.10 -1.58
CA ARG A 408 -38.64 1.38 -1.04
C ARG A 408 -37.55 0.87 -1.98
N LYS A 409 -36.44 1.60 -2.02
CA LYS A 409 -35.24 1.30 -2.82
C LYS A 409 -34.10 0.78 -1.94
N TYR A 410 -32.97 0.38 -2.54
CA TYR A 410 -31.79 -0.07 -1.79
C TYR A 410 -31.26 0.98 -0.79
N GLY A 411 -31.49 2.28 -1.02
CA GLY A 411 -31.18 3.32 -0.02
C GLY A 411 -31.90 3.13 1.33
N ALA A 412 -33.05 2.44 1.35
CA ALA A 412 -33.72 2.10 2.61
C ALA A 412 -32.96 1.03 3.43
N LEU A 413 -32.09 0.24 2.79
CA LEU A 413 -31.25 -0.78 3.44
C LEU A 413 -29.93 -0.22 4.00
N THR A 414 -29.61 1.06 3.76
CA THR A 414 -28.32 1.66 4.17
C THR A 414 -28.42 2.59 5.39
N THR A 415 -29.61 2.72 5.99
CA THR A 415 -29.81 3.44 7.26
C THR A 415 -29.30 2.64 8.45
N ASP A 416 -28.91 3.30 9.54
CA ASP A 416 -28.39 2.61 10.74
C ASP A 416 -29.40 1.65 11.38
N ALA A 417 -30.70 1.96 11.26
CA ALA A 417 -31.76 1.05 11.69
C ALA A 417 -31.84 -0.18 10.79
N ALA A 418 -31.74 0.01 9.47
CA ALA A 418 -31.76 -1.09 8.52
C ALA A 418 -30.50 -1.96 8.60
N LEU A 419 -29.32 -1.39 8.79
CA LEU A 419 -28.08 -2.16 9.01
C LEU A 419 -28.19 -3.04 10.26
N ARG A 420 -28.78 -2.53 11.36
CA ARG A 420 -29.04 -3.35 12.56
C ARG A 420 -30.08 -4.44 12.31
N ASP A 421 -31.09 -4.19 11.48
CA ASP A 421 -32.06 -5.22 11.07
C ASP A 421 -31.40 -6.29 10.16
N ILE A 422 -30.54 -5.88 9.23
CA ILE A 422 -29.73 -6.80 8.41
C ILE A 422 -28.91 -7.72 9.30
N ALA A 423 -28.26 -7.19 10.34
CA ALA A 423 -27.48 -7.98 11.29
C ALA A 423 -28.28 -9.05 12.07
N THR A 424 -29.62 -9.01 12.02
CA THR A 424 -30.44 -10.09 12.62
C THR A 424 -30.50 -11.35 11.75
N TYR A 425 -30.25 -11.22 10.45
CA TYR A 425 -30.36 -12.34 9.51
C TYR A 425 -29.14 -12.56 8.61
N ALA A 426 -28.27 -11.57 8.45
CA ALA A 426 -27.04 -11.63 7.68
C ALA A 426 -25.82 -11.28 8.53
N ASP A 427 -24.66 -11.78 8.10
CA ASP A 427 -23.35 -11.58 8.73
C ASP A 427 -22.53 -10.48 8.00
N GLY A 428 -23.02 -10.02 6.84
CA GLY A 428 -22.39 -8.95 6.07
C GLY A 428 -23.29 -8.34 5.00
N VAL A 429 -22.74 -7.32 4.34
CA VAL A 429 -23.33 -6.60 3.22
C VAL A 429 -22.39 -6.64 2.03
N GLY A 430 -22.92 -7.07 0.88
CA GLY A 430 -22.24 -6.94 -0.41
C GLY A 430 -22.69 -5.65 -1.07
N ALA A 431 -21.88 -4.60 -0.95
CA ALA A 431 -22.30 -3.24 -1.30
C ALA A 431 -21.83 -2.81 -2.69
N TYR A 432 -22.75 -2.22 -3.46
CA TYR A 432 -22.39 -1.45 -4.64
C TYR A 432 -21.34 -0.40 -4.28
N LYS A 433 -20.23 -0.38 -5.02
CA LYS A 433 -19.02 0.35 -4.65
C LYS A 433 -19.22 1.86 -4.40
N ARG A 434 -20.27 2.48 -4.97
CA ARG A 434 -20.58 3.91 -4.76
C ARG A 434 -21.25 4.24 -3.42
N TRP A 435 -21.68 3.24 -2.65
CA TRP A 435 -22.02 3.46 -1.25
C TRP A 435 -20.80 3.75 -0.39
N ILE A 436 -19.61 3.29 -0.80
CA ILE A 436 -18.36 3.36 -0.01
C ILE A 436 -17.45 4.50 -0.51
N VAL A 437 -17.34 4.68 -1.83
CA VAL A 437 -16.64 5.82 -2.44
C VAL A 437 -17.56 6.48 -3.45
N ASP A 438 -17.96 7.72 -3.22
CA ASP A 438 -18.90 8.44 -4.07
C ASP A 438 -18.34 8.80 -5.47
N ASP A 439 -19.15 9.43 -6.32
CA ASP A 439 -18.74 9.82 -7.68
C ASP A 439 -17.67 10.91 -7.72
N LYS A 440 -17.39 11.57 -6.60
CA LYS A 440 -16.31 12.55 -6.43
C LYS A 440 -15.02 11.91 -5.89
N ALA A 441 -14.98 10.57 -5.84
CA ALA A 441 -13.91 9.79 -5.24
C ALA A 441 -13.70 10.08 -3.74
N GLN A 442 -14.75 10.48 -3.02
CA GLN A 442 -14.71 10.68 -1.57
C GLN A 442 -15.17 9.42 -0.84
N THR A 443 -14.39 8.97 0.14
CA THR A 443 -14.77 7.87 1.03
C THR A 443 -15.92 8.31 1.94
N THR A 444 -16.99 7.53 1.97
CA THR A 444 -18.18 7.78 2.80
C THR A 444 -18.04 7.14 4.19
N ASP A 445 -19.04 7.32 5.04
CA ASP A 445 -19.13 6.67 6.36
C ASP A 445 -19.84 5.31 6.33
N PHE A 446 -20.13 4.75 5.15
CA PHE A 446 -20.95 3.53 5.04
C PHE A 446 -20.30 2.32 5.73
N VAL A 447 -19.00 2.10 5.49
CA VAL A 447 -18.25 0.98 6.09
C VAL A 447 -18.25 1.05 7.61
N PRO A 448 -17.83 2.16 8.27
CA PRO A 448 -17.85 2.22 9.73
C PRO A 448 -19.25 2.08 10.33
N ARG A 449 -20.31 2.56 9.66
CA ARG A 449 -21.70 2.34 10.12
C ARG A 449 -22.13 0.88 10.02
N ALA A 450 -21.77 0.18 8.95
CA ALA A 450 -22.03 -1.26 8.81
C ALA A 450 -21.24 -2.07 9.85
N HIS A 451 -19.96 -1.72 10.07
CA HIS A 451 -19.13 -2.35 11.10
C HIS A 451 -19.68 -2.13 12.51
N ALA A 452 -20.21 -0.93 12.81
CA ALA A 452 -20.86 -0.64 14.08
C ALA A 452 -22.12 -1.51 14.32
N ALA A 453 -22.76 -1.99 13.24
CA ALA A 453 -23.84 -2.97 13.31
C ALA A 453 -23.36 -4.43 13.37
N GLY A 454 -22.04 -4.67 13.31
CA GLY A 454 -21.43 -6.00 13.34
C GLY A 454 -21.39 -6.73 11.99
N LEU A 455 -21.56 -6.00 10.88
CA LEU A 455 -21.64 -6.56 9.53
C LEU A 455 -20.30 -6.45 8.80
N LEU A 456 -19.85 -7.53 8.17
CA LEU A 456 -18.77 -7.46 7.17
C LEU A 456 -19.21 -6.61 5.97
N VAL A 457 -18.29 -5.94 5.30
CA VAL A 457 -18.56 -5.18 4.07
C VAL A 457 -17.69 -5.69 2.92
N HIS A 458 -18.31 -6.32 1.93
CA HIS A 458 -17.63 -6.76 0.71
C HIS A 458 -18.06 -5.88 -0.47
N ALA A 459 -17.13 -5.12 -1.04
CA ALA A 459 -17.43 -4.17 -2.10
C ALA A 459 -17.48 -4.85 -3.47
N TRP A 460 -18.47 -4.50 -4.30
CA TRP A 460 -18.55 -4.95 -5.70
C TRP A 460 -18.89 -3.82 -6.67
N THR A 461 -18.45 -3.85 -7.93
CA THR A 461 -17.40 -4.73 -8.51
C THR A 461 -16.20 -3.87 -8.88
N MET A 462 -15.01 -4.28 -8.43
CA MET A 462 -13.76 -3.69 -8.87
C MET A 462 -13.41 -4.19 -10.27
N ARG A 463 -13.20 -3.27 -11.21
CA ARG A 463 -12.95 -3.56 -12.62
C ARG A 463 -11.77 -2.74 -13.11
N SER A 464 -10.84 -3.38 -13.82
CA SER A 464 -9.61 -2.74 -14.24
C SER A 464 -9.76 -1.90 -15.51
N GLU A 465 -10.84 -2.08 -16.26
CA GLU A 465 -11.04 -1.34 -17.49
C GLU A 465 -11.35 0.14 -17.22
N PRO A 466 -10.71 1.09 -17.95
CA PRO A 466 -10.89 2.54 -17.77
C PRO A 466 -12.34 3.01 -17.69
N THR A 467 -13.25 2.38 -18.45
CA THR A 467 -14.67 2.77 -18.48
C THR A 467 -15.39 2.60 -17.14
N TYR A 468 -14.84 1.83 -16.20
CA TYR A 468 -15.42 1.56 -14.88
C TYR A 468 -14.72 2.30 -13.74
N LEU A 469 -13.66 3.05 -14.04
CA LEU A 469 -12.88 3.83 -13.09
C LEU A 469 -13.35 5.28 -13.09
N LEU A 470 -13.38 5.90 -11.91
CA LEU A 470 -13.56 7.35 -11.83
C LEU A 470 -12.33 8.06 -12.43
N PRO A 471 -12.52 9.22 -13.11
CA PRO A 471 -11.41 9.99 -13.68
C PRO A 471 -10.31 10.34 -12.67
N ALA A 472 -10.67 10.51 -11.39
CA ALA A 472 -9.73 10.77 -10.31
C ALA A 472 -8.61 9.73 -10.18
N TYR A 473 -8.87 8.48 -10.58
CA TYR A 473 -7.88 7.40 -10.53
C TYR A 473 -6.93 7.39 -11.74
N ARG A 474 -7.15 8.21 -12.77
CA ARG A 474 -6.27 8.31 -13.95
C ARG A 474 -5.95 6.94 -14.60
N ASN A 475 -6.98 6.09 -14.71
CA ASN A 475 -6.90 4.71 -15.22
C ASN A 475 -6.03 3.76 -14.37
N ASP A 476 -5.79 4.07 -13.09
CA ASP A 476 -5.13 3.17 -12.13
C ASP A 476 -6.17 2.42 -11.28
N PRO A 477 -6.47 1.15 -11.60
CA PRO A 477 -7.42 0.36 -10.81
C PRO A 477 -6.89 -0.04 -9.43
N GLU A 478 -5.57 -0.10 -9.25
CA GLU A 478 -4.98 -0.39 -7.95
C GLU A 478 -5.16 0.78 -7.00
N ALA A 479 -5.13 2.03 -7.50
CA ALA A 479 -5.46 3.21 -6.71
C ALA A 479 -6.90 3.18 -6.20
N GLU A 480 -7.86 2.74 -7.02
CA GLU A 480 -9.25 2.51 -6.57
C GLU A 480 -9.27 1.46 -5.46
N MET A 481 -8.74 0.25 -5.71
CA MET A 481 -8.74 -0.83 -4.72
C MET A 481 -8.07 -0.42 -3.39
N ARG A 482 -6.93 0.29 -3.42
CA ARG A 482 -6.26 0.84 -2.22
C ARG A 482 -7.17 1.79 -1.43
N GLN A 483 -7.99 2.61 -2.10
CA GLN A 483 -8.95 3.48 -1.40
C GLN A 483 -10.04 2.69 -0.68
N PHE A 484 -10.54 1.61 -1.29
CA PHE A 484 -11.53 0.75 -0.64
C PHE A 484 -10.94 -0.01 0.55
N LEU A 485 -9.70 -0.50 0.43
CA LEU A 485 -9.00 -1.12 1.57
C LEU A 485 -8.81 -0.11 2.71
N ARG A 486 -8.41 1.13 2.41
CA ARG A 486 -8.37 2.23 3.40
C ARG A 486 -9.71 2.51 4.05
N ALA A 487 -10.81 2.41 3.30
CA ALA A 487 -12.16 2.61 3.81
C ALA A 487 -12.61 1.51 4.79
N GLY A 488 -11.87 0.39 4.89
CA GLY A 488 -12.15 -0.69 5.83
C GLY A 488 -12.95 -1.85 5.26
N VAL A 489 -13.08 -1.98 3.93
CA VAL A 489 -13.82 -3.12 3.37
C VAL A 489 -13.16 -4.44 3.77
N ASP A 490 -13.98 -5.41 4.17
CA ASP A 490 -13.54 -6.76 4.56
C ASP A 490 -13.29 -7.66 3.35
N GLY A 491 -13.67 -7.22 2.16
CA GLY A 491 -13.44 -7.97 0.93
C GLY A 491 -13.73 -7.19 -0.35
N LEU A 492 -13.13 -7.65 -1.43
CA LEU A 492 -13.24 -7.07 -2.77
C LEU A 492 -13.73 -8.11 -3.76
N PHE A 493 -14.90 -7.89 -4.35
CA PHE A 493 -15.32 -8.59 -5.57
C PHE A 493 -14.67 -7.91 -6.77
N THR A 494 -13.92 -8.68 -7.55
CA THR A 494 -13.18 -8.16 -8.70
C THR A 494 -13.29 -9.08 -9.91
N ASP A 495 -13.41 -8.48 -11.10
CA ASP A 495 -13.31 -9.20 -12.38
C ASP A 495 -11.85 -9.57 -12.71
N PHE A 496 -10.88 -8.99 -11.98
CA PHE A 496 -9.43 -9.15 -12.14
C PHE A 496 -8.78 -9.60 -10.81
N PRO A 497 -8.88 -10.89 -10.44
CA PRO A 497 -8.43 -11.38 -9.14
C PRO A 497 -6.92 -11.23 -8.91
N ALA A 498 -6.10 -11.36 -9.96
CA ALA A 498 -4.65 -11.12 -9.86
C ALA A 498 -4.32 -9.70 -9.38
N THR A 499 -5.02 -8.68 -9.92
CA THR A 499 -4.86 -7.30 -9.48
C THR A 499 -5.34 -7.12 -8.04
N GLY A 500 -6.51 -7.68 -7.70
CA GLY A 500 -7.05 -7.61 -6.34
C GLY A 500 -6.14 -8.27 -5.29
N ALA A 501 -5.66 -9.47 -5.58
CA ALA A 501 -4.76 -10.23 -4.71
C ALA A 501 -3.41 -9.53 -4.53
N LYS A 502 -2.85 -8.95 -5.60
CA LYS A 502 -1.64 -8.11 -5.51
C LYS A 502 -1.85 -6.96 -4.52
N VAL A 503 -2.89 -6.15 -4.72
CA VAL A 503 -3.16 -4.98 -3.87
C VAL A 503 -3.45 -5.38 -2.41
N ALA A 504 -4.23 -6.44 -2.19
CA ALA A 504 -4.51 -6.95 -0.85
C ALA A 504 -3.23 -7.47 -0.16
N ALA A 505 -2.35 -8.17 -0.88
CA ALA A 505 -1.08 -8.67 -0.36
C ALA A 505 -0.11 -7.54 0.00
N GLU A 506 -0.01 -6.50 -0.82
CA GLU A 506 0.79 -5.30 -0.52
C GLU A 506 0.27 -4.60 0.74
N TYR A 507 -1.05 -4.41 0.84
CA TYR A 507 -1.70 -3.74 1.96
C TYR A 507 -1.52 -4.50 3.29
N THR A 508 -1.57 -5.84 3.24
CA THR A 508 -1.52 -6.71 4.42
C THR A 508 -0.15 -7.32 4.71
N ALA A 509 0.88 -7.00 3.91
CA ALA A 509 2.22 -7.50 4.12
C ALA A 509 2.68 -7.21 5.57
N PRO A 510 3.25 -8.18 6.29
CA PRO A 510 3.54 -8.03 7.73
C PRO A 510 4.67 -7.04 8.03
N GLN A 511 5.46 -6.69 7.02
CA GLN A 511 6.62 -5.81 7.12
C GLN A 511 6.53 -4.73 6.04
N VAL A 512 7.16 -3.60 6.30
CA VAL A 512 7.42 -2.59 5.27
C VAL A 512 8.63 -3.03 4.45
N ARG A 513 8.48 -3.11 3.13
CA ARG A 513 9.52 -3.60 2.21
C ARG A 513 9.51 -2.78 0.93
N SER A 514 10.62 -2.11 0.62
CA SER A 514 10.82 -1.52 -0.70
C SER A 514 11.27 -2.59 -1.71
N PRO A 515 11.15 -2.34 -3.02
CA PRO A 515 11.59 -3.28 -4.06
C PRO A 515 13.05 -3.75 -3.94
N GLN A 516 13.92 -2.96 -3.28
CA GLN A 516 15.32 -3.32 -3.06
C GLN A 516 15.52 -4.36 -1.94
N ASN A 517 14.46 -4.76 -1.23
CA ASN A 517 14.57 -5.66 -0.08
C ASN A 517 15.15 -7.03 -0.51
N PRO A 518 16.13 -7.56 0.23
CA PRO A 518 16.81 -8.83 -0.10
C PRO A 518 15.89 -10.06 -0.10
N ALA A 519 14.69 -9.99 0.48
CA ALA A 519 13.72 -11.08 0.39
C ALA A 519 13.26 -11.33 -1.06
N PHE A 520 13.28 -10.32 -1.94
CA PHE A 520 12.84 -10.47 -3.32
C PHE A 520 13.83 -11.23 -4.20
N SER A 521 15.14 -11.05 -3.98
CA SER A 521 16.16 -11.82 -4.70
C SER A 521 16.19 -13.30 -4.31
N THR A 522 15.56 -13.66 -3.20
CA THR A 522 15.44 -15.04 -2.69
C THR A 522 14.07 -15.66 -2.94
N GLY A 523 13.22 -15.01 -3.74
CA GLY A 523 11.93 -15.57 -4.20
C GLY A 523 10.78 -15.42 -3.21
N ALA A 524 10.84 -14.47 -2.27
CA ALA A 524 9.70 -14.19 -1.39
C ALA A 524 8.46 -13.76 -2.18
N ALA A 525 7.31 -14.36 -1.86
CA ALA A 525 6.02 -14.07 -2.50
C ALA A 525 5.32 -12.80 -1.97
N ASN A 526 5.77 -12.26 -0.84
CA ASN A 526 5.16 -11.06 -0.24
C ASN A 526 5.55 -9.82 -1.05
N ALA A 527 4.60 -8.99 -1.42
CA ALA A 527 4.84 -7.84 -2.29
C ALA A 527 5.56 -6.67 -1.58
N ALA A 528 6.29 -5.87 -2.37
CA ALA A 528 6.81 -4.59 -1.91
C ALA A 528 5.62 -3.66 -1.66
N ASN A 529 5.61 -2.97 -0.52
CA ASN A 529 4.50 -2.13 -0.09
C ASN A 529 4.94 -0.69 0.19
N ILE A 530 6.10 -0.30 -0.30
CA ILE A 530 6.55 1.09 -0.34
C ILE A 530 7.37 1.29 -1.62
N GLY A 531 7.49 2.53 -2.08
CA GLY A 531 8.30 2.85 -3.27
C GLY A 531 9.78 2.50 -3.10
N SER A 532 10.51 2.44 -4.22
CA SER A 532 11.97 2.27 -4.21
C SER A 532 12.67 3.39 -3.44
N SER A 533 13.69 3.02 -2.66
CA SER A 533 14.46 3.94 -1.79
C SER A 533 13.49 4.85 -1.06
N GLY A 534 12.67 4.25 -0.21
CA GLY A 534 11.61 4.98 0.48
C GLY A 534 11.45 4.49 1.90
N GLY A 535 12.49 3.88 2.45
CA GLY A 535 12.46 3.37 3.81
C GLY A 535 12.66 4.51 4.80
N PHE A 536 13.51 4.36 5.80
CA PHE A 536 13.72 5.44 6.75
C PHE A 536 14.59 6.53 6.14
N GLU A 537 14.18 7.79 6.26
CA GLU A 537 15.04 8.95 5.94
C GLU A 537 15.26 9.85 7.16
N GLY A 538 14.50 9.63 8.23
CA GLY A 538 14.76 10.29 9.52
C GLY A 538 14.89 9.26 10.63
N LEU A 539 15.99 9.29 11.38
CA LEU A 539 16.17 8.45 12.57
C LEU A 539 16.76 9.25 13.73
N THR A 540 16.11 9.18 14.89
CA THR A 540 16.62 9.85 16.09
C THR A 540 16.31 9.12 17.38
N LEU A 541 17.09 9.41 18.43
CA LEU A 541 16.83 8.93 19.79
C LEU A 541 15.96 9.94 20.53
N GLY A 542 14.87 9.48 21.12
CA GLY A 542 14.07 10.25 22.05
C GLY A 542 14.88 10.70 23.26
N VAL A 543 14.46 11.79 23.90
CA VAL A 543 15.16 12.34 25.08
C VAL A 543 15.14 11.41 26.31
N ASP A 544 14.35 10.33 26.25
CA ASP A 544 14.34 9.27 27.27
C ASP A 544 15.56 8.34 27.18
N GLY A 545 16.33 8.41 26.08
CA GLY A 545 17.49 7.57 25.82
C GLY A 545 17.15 6.10 25.51
N ALA A 546 15.87 5.76 25.34
CA ALA A 546 15.41 4.38 25.21
C ALA A 546 14.49 4.15 24.01
N THR A 547 13.86 5.19 23.49
CA THR A 547 12.93 5.10 22.36
C THR A 547 13.53 5.75 21.12
N ALA A 548 13.74 4.97 20.05
CA ALA A 548 14.09 5.52 18.75
C ALA A 548 12.83 5.91 17.98
N TYR A 549 12.90 7.03 17.26
CA TYR A 549 11.88 7.47 16.32
C TYR A 549 12.41 7.40 14.90
N ALA A 550 11.69 6.67 14.03
CA ALA A 550 12.12 6.40 12.67
C ALA A 550 11.00 6.80 11.69
N LEU A 551 11.27 7.77 10.83
CA LEU A 551 10.33 8.36 9.88
C LEU A 551 10.62 7.83 8.47
N LEU A 552 9.60 7.24 7.84
CA LEU A 552 9.71 6.81 6.45
C LEU A 552 9.75 8.01 5.49
N GLU A 553 10.48 7.90 4.37
CA GLU A 553 10.49 8.91 3.30
C GLU A 553 9.20 8.86 2.46
N LYS A 554 8.66 7.65 2.23
CA LYS A 554 7.51 7.42 1.34
C LYS A 554 6.29 6.84 2.06
N THR A 555 5.14 6.96 1.41
CA THR A 555 3.88 6.35 1.87
C THR A 555 3.91 4.84 1.65
N VAL A 556 3.48 4.08 2.66
CA VAL A 556 3.26 2.63 2.52
C VAL A 556 1.95 2.40 1.77
N THR A 557 1.83 1.31 1.01
CA THR A 557 0.58 0.90 0.37
C THR A 557 -0.55 0.88 1.38
N GLY A 558 -1.56 1.73 1.13
CA GLY A 558 -2.67 1.91 2.06
C GLY A 558 -2.63 3.19 2.88
N ASP A 559 -1.58 4.00 2.82
CA ASP A 559 -1.59 5.34 3.40
C ASP A 559 -2.27 6.33 2.42
N LEU A 560 -2.62 7.52 2.91
CA LEU A 560 -3.01 8.64 2.05
C LEU A 560 -1.77 9.23 1.36
N PRO A 561 -1.90 9.80 0.14
CA PRO A 561 -0.79 10.47 -0.52
C PRO A 561 -0.12 11.51 0.39
N GLY A 562 1.21 11.44 0.49
CA GLY A 562 2.01 12.34 1.33
C GLY A 562 1.98 12.08 2.84
N GLN A 563 1.26 11.05 3.31
CA GLN A 563 1.12 10.74 4.72
C GLN A 563 2.13 9.66 5.16
N LEU A 564 3.28 10.10 5.64
CA LEU A 564 4.43 9.25 6.02
C LEU A 564 4.28 8.70 7.43
N ARG A 565 4.82 7.51 7.71
CA ARG A 565 4.71 6.88 9.03
C ARG A 565 5.91 7.17 9.91
N LEU A 566 5.65 7.70 11.11
CA LEU A 566 6.63 7.80 12.19
C LEU A 566 6.49 6.58 13.11
N HIS A 567 7.50 5.74 13.15
CA HIS A 567 7.60 4.61 14.05
C HIS A 567 8.31 5.00 15.34
N ALA A 568 7.90 4.40 16.45
CA ALA A 568 8.63 4.41 17.72
C ALA A 568 9.10 2.98 18.02
N VAL A 569 10.36 2.84 18.45
CA VAL A 569 10.97 1.55 18.79
C VAL A 569 11.60 1.65 20.15
N ASN A 570 11.14 0.83 21.09
CA ASN A 570 11.81 0.70 22.37
C ASN A 570 13.07 -0.16 22.18
N LEU A 571 14.25 0.41 22.37
CA LEU A 571 15.52 -0.25 22.05
C LEU A 571 15.79 -1.46 22.95
N ASN A 572 15.31 -1.45 24.19
CA ASN A 572 15.52 -2.56 25.14
C ASN A 572 14.67 -3.78 24.80
N THR A 573 13.41 -3.56 24.41
CA THR A 573 12.44 -4.64 24.18
C THR A 573 12.25 -4.99 22.71
N ARG A 574 12.78 -4.16 21.80
CA ARG A 574 12.55 -4.21 20.34
C ARG A 574 11.08 -4.09 19.94
N GLN A 575 10.23 -3.58 20.83
CA GLN A 575 8.82 -3.38 20.54
C GLN A 575 8.62 -2.13 19.70
N TRP A 576 7.86 -2.29 18.62
CA TRP A 576 7.50 -1.23 17.69
C TRP A 576 6.09 -0.72 17.96
N ALA A 577 5.88 0.58 17.78
CA ALA A 577 4.58 1.22 17.76
C ALA A 577 4.53 2.28 16.67
N LEU A 578 3.34 2.61 16.18
CA LEU A 578 3.16 3.78 15.31
C LEU A 578 3.04 5.02 16.20
N ALA A 579 4.04 5.89 16.15
CA ALA A 579 4.04 7.15 16.90
C ALA A 579 3.05 8.16 16.30
N GLY A 580 2.85 8.13 14.99
CA GLY A 580 1.87 8.95 14.28
C GLY A 580 2.18 9.01 12.79
N ARG A 581 1.52 9.94 12.10
CA ARG A 581 1.72 10.16 10.67
C ARG A 581 2.15 11.60 10.38
N TYR A 582 3.20 11.77 9.59
CA TYR A 582 3.66 13.07 9.11
C TYR A 582 3.01 13.36 7.76
N LEU A 583 2.29 14.48 7.63
CA LEU A 583 1.73 14.89 6.35
C LEU A 583 2.68 15.88 5.66
N LEU A 584 3.15 15.51 4.47
CA LEU A 584 3.92 16.38 3.58
C LEU A 584 3.08 17.58 3.14
N GLU A 585 3.73 18.70 2.88
CA GLU A 585 3.04 19.91 2.40
C GLU A 585 2.57 19.77 0.95
N ASP A 586 3.33 19.02 0.16
CA ASP A 586 2.94 18.48 -1.13
C ASP A 586 3.32 17.00 -1.18
N SER A 587 2.45 16.14 -1.71
CA SER A 587 2.72 14.69 -1.77
C SER A 587 3.91 14.29 -2.64
N GLY A 588 4.44 15.21 -3.47
CA GLY A 588 5.66 15.04 -4.25
C GLY A 588 6.93 15.52 -3.56
N ASN A 589 6.83 16.09 -2.35
CA ASN A 589 7.99 16.40 -1.50
C ASN A 589 8.54 15.11 -0.87
N ALA A 590 9.70 15.24 -0.22
CA ALA A 590 10.29 14.23 0.63
C ALA A 590 10.76 14.87 1.95
N ILE A 591 10.99 14.04 2.95
CA ILE A 591 11.73 14.48 4.14
C ILE A 591 13.23 14.47 3.84
N GLY A 592 14.05 14.84 4.83
CA GLY A 592 15.51 14.70 4.74
C GLY A 592 16.17 14.33 6.05
N ASP A 593 15.64 14.76 7.21
CA ASP A 593 16.19 14.34 8.51
C ASP A 593 15.18 14.60 9.65
N LEU A 594 15.45 13.99 10.81
CA LEU A 594 14.66 14.02 12.03
C LEU A 594 15.56 14.24 13.25
N THR A 595 15.22 15.19 14.13
CA THR A 595 15.99 15.45 15.36
C THR A 595 15.08 15.79 16.55
N PRO A 596 15.45 15.47 17.81
CA PRO A 596 14.59 15.67 18.95
C PRO A 596 14.73 17.09 19.49
N VAL A 597 13.63 17.67 19.96
CA VAL A 597 13.60 18.95 20.68
C VAL A 597 13.39 18.72 22.17
N ASN A 598 12.41 17.89 22.50
CA ASN A 598 12.05 17.48 23.87
C ASN A 598 11.29 16.15 23.82
N ALA A 599 10.67 15.74 24.94
CA ALA A 599 9.96 14.46 25.04
C ALA A 599 8.75 14.33 24.11
N ASP A 600 8.20 15.45 23.64
CA ASP A 600 6.94 15.51 22.90
C ASP A 600 7.09 16.18 21.54
N THR A 601 8.28 16.64 21.17
CA THR A 601 8.50 17.45 19.97
C THR A 601 9.76 17.00 19.24
N LEU A 602 9.61 16.76 17.93
CA LEU A 602 10.71 16.51 17.00
C LEU A 602 10.73 17.61 15.93
N LEU A 603 11.88 17.85 15.32
CA LEU A 603 11.98 18.61 14.07
C LEU A 603 12.12 17.66 12.89
N VAL A 604 11.45 17.98 11.78
CA VAL A 604 11.51 17.28 10.50
C VAL A 604 11.96 18.26 9.44
N LEU A 605 12.97 17.90 8.67
CA LEU A 605 13.34 18.63 7.45
C LEU A 605 12.52 18.08 6.28
N GLU A 606 11.88 18.96 5.51
CA GLU A 606 11.09 18.64 4.33
C GLU A 606 11.55 19.47 3.12
N ARG A 607 11.62 18.84 1.94
CA ARG A 607 12.16 19.44 0.72
C ARG A 607 11.38 19.03 -0.53
N ASP A 608 11.34 19.93 -1.51
CA ASP A 608 10.98 19.55 -2.89
C ASP A 608 12.16 18.87 -3.59
N ASN A 609 11.91 18.33 -4.78
CA ASN A 609 12.94 17.72 -5.64
C ASN A 609 13.70 18.73 -6.51
N GLY A 610 13.49 20.04 -6.30
CA GLY A 610 14.11 21.09 -7.10
C GLY A 610 15.50 21.47 -6.57
N SER A 611 16.37 21.94 -7.48
CA SER A 611 17.68 22.52 -7.16
C SER A 611 17.93 23.84 -7.86
N GLY A 612 18.92 24.59 -7.37
CA GLY A 612 19.32 25.89 -7.90
C GLY A 612 18.12 26.83 -8.10
N ALA A 613 18.00 27.38 -9.30
CA ALA A 613 16.89 28.27 -9.66
C ALA A 613 15.52 27.57 -9.76
N ALA A 614 15.45 26.23 -9.72
CA ALA A 614 14.20 25.46 -9.73
C ALA A 614 13.71 25.09 -8.31
N ALA A 615 14.58 25.14 -7.29
CA ALA A 615 14.19 24.90 -5.89
C ALA A 615 13.17 25.94 -5.42
N ARG A 616 12.09 25.49 -4.78
CA ARG A 616 10.99 26.35 -4.28
C ARG A 616 10.72 26.14 -2.80
N PHE A 617 10.93 24.93 -2.30
CA PHE A 617 10.51 24.54 -0.96
C PHE A 617 11.60 23.74 -0.27
N LYS A 618 12.14 24.29 0.83
CA LYS A 618 13.08 23.64 1.74
C LYS A 618 12.81 24.16 3.15
N ARG A 619 12.27 23.34 4.05
CA ARG A 619 11.72 23.81 5.33
C ARG A 619 12.02 22.85 6.47
N VAL A 620 12.09 23.38 7.67
CA VAL A 620 12.10 22.61 8.91
C VAL A 620 10.80 22.87 9.64
N TYR A 621 10.11 21.79 10.00
CA TYR A 621 8.89 21.82 10.78
C TYR A 621 9.13 21.20 12.16
N SER A 622 8.40 21.67 13.16
CA SER A 622 8.21 20.95 14.41
C SER A 622 6.96 20.08 14.32
N ILE A 623 7.02 18.90 14.91
CA ILE A 623 5.87 18.00 15.06
C ILE A 623 5.62 17.64 16.51
N SER A 624 4.35 17.61 16.89
CA SER A 624 3.91 17.21 18.24
C SER A 624 3.60 15.72 18.29
N LEU A 625 4.26 14.97 19.17
CA LEU A 625 3.99 13.55 19.43
C LEU A 625 2.70 13.32 20.23
N ARG A 626 2.12 14.40 20.80
CA ARG A 626 0.87 14.36 21.59
C ARG A 626 -0.35 14.81 20.79
N GLU A 627 -0.22 15.86 19.99
CA GLU A 627 -1.34 16.45 19.26
C GLU A 627 -1.51 15.78 17.89
N LYS A 628 -2.59 15.01 17.73
CA LYS A 628 -2.91 14.26 16.50
C LYS A 628 -4.38 14.45 16.10
N SER A 629 -4.67 14.39 14.81
CA SER A 629 -6.02 14.20 14.29
C SER A 629 -6.53 12.77 14.53
N ALA A 630 -7.81 12.52 14.25
CA ALA A 630 -8.45 11.22 14.45
C ALA A 630 -7.79 10.07 13.64
N ASP A 631 -7.21 10.38 12.48
CA ASP A 631 -6.46 9.42 11.66
C ASP A 631 -4.98 9.27 12.07
N GLY A 632 -4.58 9.91 13.18
CA GLY A 632 -3.21 9.84 13.72
C GLY A 632 -2.21 10.79 13.06
N THR A 633 -2.63 11.70 12.18
CA THR A 633 -1.74 12.73 11.62
C THR A 633 -1.28 13.69 12.70
N LEU A 634 0.04 13.88 12.80
CA LEU A 634 0.70 14.73 13.79
C LEU A 634 0.50 16.21 13.43
N LYS A 635 0.26 17.04 14.45
CA LYS A 635 0.26 18.49 14.27
C LYS A 635 1.66 18.96 13.90
N LYS A 636 1.75 19.67 12.76
CA LYS A 636 2.98 20.24 12.20
C LYS A 636 2.98 21.76 12.32
N THR A 637 4.13 22.39 12.59
CA THR A 637 4.29 23.85 12.67
C THR A 637 5.62 24.29 12.09
N LEU A 638 5.61 25.28 11.18
CA LEU A 638 6.81 25.78 10.51
C LEU A 638 7.79 26.40 11.53
N VAL A 639 9.05 25.97 11.46
CA VAL A 639 10.15 26.49 12.30
C VAL A 639 11.12 27.31 11.46
N ALA A 640 11.46 26.84 10.25
CA ALA A 640 12.40 27.50 9.37
C ALA A 640 12.08 27.29 7.89
N ASP A 641 12.18 28.35 7.08
CA ASP A 641 12.20 28.31 5.61
C ASP A 641 13.63 28.57 5.07
N LEU A 642 14.29 27.52 4.60
CA LEU A 642 15.67 27.53 4.11
C LEU A 642 15.81 28.18 2.72
N MET A 643 14.70 28.51 2.07
CA MET A 643 14.67 29.33 0.86
C MET A 643 14.57 30.83 1.17
N ASN A 644 14.50 31.23 2.44
CA ASN A 644 14.42 32.63 2.87
C ASN A 644 15.21 32.90 4.16
N VAL A 645 16.53 32.67 4.11
CA VAL A 645 17.44 32.91 5.24
C VAL A 645 18.03 34.32 5.16
N GLN A 646 17.99 35.07 6.26
CA GLN A 646 18.68 36.37 6.32
C GLN A 646 20.17 36.15 6.58
N ASP A 647 21.04 36.77 5.78
CA ASP A 647 22.49 36.79 5.97
C ASP A 647 23.02 38.23 5.79
N PRO A 648 22.71 39.14 6.73
CA PRO A 648 23.11 40.55 6.61
C PRO A 648 24.63 40.76 6.67
N GLN A 649 25.39 39.75 7.13
CA GLN A 649 26.84 39.81 7.25
C GLN A 649 27.56 39.24 6.02
N GLY A 650 26.85 38.64 5.06
CA GLY A 650 27.46 37.97 3.92
C GLY A 650 28.40 36.85 4.34
N LEU A 651 27.97 36.03 5.30
CA LEU A 651 28.74 34.88 5.78
C LEU A 651 28.93 33.88 4.65
N ALA A 652 27.85 33.49 3.97
CA ALA A 652 27.90 32.52 2.88
C ALA A 652 28.36 33.17 1.56
N PRO A 653 29.20 32.48 0.76
CA PRO A 653 29.65 33.00 -0.55
C PRO A 653 28.50 33.25 -1.54
N SER A 654 27.40 32.51 -1.40
CA SER A 654 26.22 32.57 -2.27
C SER A 654 25.17 33.59 -1.82
N THR A 655 25.46 34.39 -0.79
CA THR A 655 24.55 35.42 -0.30
C THR A 655 24.41 36.56 -1.31
N VAL A 656 23.17 36.88 -1.65
CA VAL A 656 22.82 37.97 -2.58
C VAL A 656 21.92 38.95 -1.85
N ALA A 657 22.33 40.22 -1.82
CA ALA A 657 21.58 41.30 -1.18
C ALA A 657 21.16 41.00 0.27
N GLY A 658 22.06 40.38 1.04
CA GLY A 658 21.83 40.04 2.45
C GLY A 658 20.87 38.86 2.67
N LYS A 659 20.54 38.10 1.61
CA LYS A 659 19.73 36.89 1.68
C LYS A 659 20.49 35.67 1.17
N PHE A 660 20.30 34.57 1.87
CA PHE A 660 20.81 33.25 1.53
C PHE A 660 19.65 32.30 1.22
N THR A 661 19.89 31.39 0.29
CA THR A 661 18.98 30.28 -0.04
C THR A 661 19.75 28.98 -0.02
N PHE A 662 19.08 27.87 0.28
CA PHE A 662 19.68 26.54 0.35
C PHE A 662 19.11 25.56 -0.69
N PRO A 663 19.45 25.74 -1.99
CA PRO A 663 18.71 25.15 -3.10
C PRO A 663 19.31 23.83 -3.58
N TYR A 664 19.74 22.94 -2.67
CA TYR A 664 20.22 21.60 -3.04
C TYR A 664 19.05 20.66 -3.29
N VAL A 665 19.22 19.60 -4.08
CA VAL A 665 18.15 18.59 -4.24
C VAL A 665 17.89 17.93 -2.90
N THR A 666 18.94 17.39 -2.30
CA THR A 666 18.93 16.73 -1.00
C THR A 666 19.44 17.66 0.09
N ILE A 667 18.80 17.57 1.26
CA ILE A 667 19.19 18.28 2.47
C ILE A 667 18.81 17.35 3.63
N GLU A 668 19.80 16.72 4.24
CA GLU A 668 19.58 15.52 5.06
C GLU A 668 20.21 15.61 6.46
N ASN A 669 20.57 16.81 6.90
CA ASN A 669 21.23 16.98 8.18
C ASN A 669 20.59 18.12 8.94
N VAL A 670 19.98 17.83 10.09
CA VAL A 670 19.46 18.80 11.05
C VAL A 670 19.76 18.37 12.49
N ILE A 671 20.39 19.24 13.26
CA ILE A 671 20.60 19.00 14.70
C ILE A 671 20.38 20.27 15.51
N VAL A 672 19.70 20.13 16.65
CA VAL A 672 19.46 21.22 17.58
C VAL A 672 20.75 21.50 18.36
N LEU A 673 21.28 22.71 18.22
CA LEU A 673 22.50 23.14 18.92
C LEU A 673 22.20 23.79 20.26
N ASP A 674 21.16 24.60 20.33
CA ASP A 674 20.65 25.23 21.55
C ASP A 674 19.20 25.71 21.30
N ALA A 675 18.59 26.39 22.28
CA ALA A 675 17.20 26.82 22.18
C ALA A 675 16.94 27.77 20.98
N ASN A 676 17.95 28.50 20.52
CA ASN A 676 17.83 29.50 19.46
C ASN A 676 18.52 29.07 18.17
N THR A 677 19.32 27.99 18.16
CA THR A 677 20.19 27.67 17.04
C THR A 677 20.06 26.21 16.63
N ILE A 678 19.94 25.98 15.32
CA ILE A 678 20.07 24.66 14.69
C ILE A 678 21.26 24.66 13.72
N LEU A 679 21.87 23.50 13.53
CA LEU A 679 22.79 23.23 12.44
C LEU A 679 22.02 22.53 11.33
N VAL A 680 22.18 22.99 10.09
CA VAL A 680 21.66 22.31 8.90
C VAL A 680 22.79 22.09 7.90
N ALA A 681 22.83 20.93 7.24
CA ALA A 681 23.76 20.68 6.14
C ALA A 681 23.10 19.90 5.00
N ASN A 682 23.62 20.06 3.79
CA ASN A 682 23.13 19.31 2.65
C ASN A 682 23.81 17.95 2.57
N ASP A 683 23.05 16.96 2.11
CA ASP A 683 23.66 15.91 1.32
C ASP A 683 23.98 16.50 -0.06
N ASN A 684 25.19 16.27 -0.54
CA ASN A 684 25.62 16.77 -1.85
C ASN A 684 25.52 15.69 -2.93
N ASN A 685 24.97 14.51 -2.64
CA ASN A 685 24.73 13.45 -3.60
C ASN A 685 25.97 13.16 -4.46
N TYR A 686 27.14 13.06 -3.82
CA TYR A 686 28.42 13.12 -4.51
C TYR A 686 28.51 12.13 -5.69
N PRO A 687 28.98 12.53 -6.90
CA PRO A 687 29.55 13.82 -7.27
C PRO A 687 28.55 14.78 -7.93
N ALA A 688 27.38 15.05 -7.30
CA ALA A 688 26.37 15.89 -7.92
C ALA A 688 26.80 17.37 -8.14
N THR A 689 26.04 18.01 -9.01
CA THR A 689 26.06 19.46 -9.30
C THR A 689 24.61 19.92 -9.37
N GLY A 690 24.41 21.22 -9.17
CA GLY A 690 23.14 21.87 -9.47
C GLY A 690 22.69 22.84 -8.39
N GLY A 691 23.11 22.64 -7.14
CA GLY A 691 22.75 23.53 -6.03
C GLY A 691 23.25 24.95 -6.24
N ARG A 692 24.54 25.12 -6.56
CA ARG A 692 25.15 26.45 -6.82
C ARG A 692 25.40 26.75 -8.30
N GLY A 693 24.83 25.94 -9.19
CA GLY A 693 24.91 26.11 -10.64
C GLY A 693 25.06 24.78 -11.37
N ALA A 694 24.59 24.72 -12.63
CA ALA A 694 24.49 23.47 -13.38
C ALA A 694 25.82 22.71 -13.54
N ALA A 695 26.96 23.41 -13.59
CA ALA A 695 28.30 22.82 -13.73
C ALA A 695 29.15 22.90 -12.44
N VAL A 696 28.59 23.39 -11.33
CA VAL A 696 29.32 23.57 -10.08
C VAL A 696 29.15 22.31 -9.24
N LYS A 697 30.25 21.61 -8.93
CA LYS A 697 30.22 20.49 -7.99
C LYS A 697 29.68 20.97 -6.65
N ASP A 698 28.67 20.27 -6.15
CA ASP A 698 28.01 20.63 -4.92
C ASP A 698 28.96 20.34 -3.74
N VAL A 699 29.37 21.41 -3.05
CA VAL A 699 30.07 21.31 -1.77
C VAL A 699 29.09 20.90 -0.67
N SER A 700 29.60 20.34 0.43
CA SER A 700 28.79 20.24 1.65
C SER A 700 28.87 21.57 2.39
N GLU A 701 27.76 22.27 2.51
CA GLU A 701 27.64 23.52 3.27
C GLU A 701 27.01 23.23 4.65
N PHE A 702 27.55 23.88 5.68
CA PHE A 702 27.09 23.75 7.07
C PHE A 702 26.60 25.11 7.56
N LEU A 703 25.35 25.16 8.02
CA LEU A 703 24.64 26.40 8.32
C LEU A 703 24.25 26.45 9.80
N TRP A 704 24.76 27.44 10.55
CA TRP A 704 24.26 27.75 11.88
C TRP A 704 23.14 28.77 11.75
N LEU A 705 21.91 28.33 12.01
CA LEU A 705 20.71 29.12 11.80
C LEU A 705 20.12 29.52 13.14
N LYS A 706 20.12 30.83 13.41
CA LYS A 706 19.38 31.40 14.52
C LYS A 706 17.90 31.51 14.17
N LEU A 707 17.08 30.82 14.95
CA LEU A 707 15.63 30.77 14.81
C LEU A 707 14.98 32.09 15.24
N ASP A 708 13.82 32.40 14.66
CA ASP A 708 13.05 33.59 15.05
C ASP A 708 12.34 33.41 16.39
N GLN A 709 12.04 32.15 16.74
CA GLN A 709 11.42 31.76 17.99
C GLN A 709 12.26 30.67 18.66
N PRO A 710 12.52 30.78 19.98
CA PRO A 710 13.26 29.76 20.69
C PRO A 710 12.46 28.47 20.82
N LEU A 711 13.15 27.34 20.70
CA LEU A 711 12.66 26.00 20.99
C LEU A 711 12.60 25.77 22.51
N THR A 712 11.60 25.01 22.96
CA THR A 712 11.52 24.54 24.34
C THR A 712 12.27 23.22 24.47
N LEU A 713 13.53 23.28 24.90
CA LEU A 713 14.41 22.11 24.90
C LEU A 713 14.15 21.17 26.08
N GLY A 714 14.18 19.86 25.79
CA GLY A 714 14.28 18.81 26.79
C GLY A 714 15.67 18.75 27.42
N ALA A 715 15.79 18.04 28.54
CA ALA A 715 17.09 17.79 29.15
C ALA A 715 18.01 17.02 28.17
N GLY A 716 19.26 17.44 28.07
CA GLY A 716 20.27 16.80 27.20
C GLY A 716 20.20 17.20 25.73
N VAL A 717 19.13 17.85 25.26
CA VAL A 717 19.04 18.36 23.88
C VAL A 717 19.85 19.64 23.72
N GLY A 718 20.62 19.75 22.63
CA GLY A 718 21.40 20.95 22.34
C GLY A 718 22.43 21.30 23.42
N ARG A 719 22.95 20.31 24.15
CA ARG A 719 24.01 20.52 25.13
C ARG A 719 25.17 19.59 24.82
N ARG A 720 26.37 20.16 24.79
CA ARG A 720 27.58 19.42 25.17
C ARG A 720 27.77 19.51 26.67
#